data_AF-A0A1Q2MBL9-F1
#
_entry.id   AF-A0A1Q2MBL9-F1
#
_cell.length_a   1.000
_cell.length_b   1.000
_cell.length_c   1.000
_cell.angle_alpha   90.00
_cell.angle_beta   90.00
_cell.angle_gamma   90.00
#
_symmetry.space_group_name_H-M   'P 1'
#
loop_
_entity.id
_entity.type
_entity.pdbx_description
1 polymer ?
#
loop_
_entity_poly.entity_id
_entity_poly.type
_entity_poly.pdbx_seq_one_letter_code
_entity_poly.pdbx_strand_id
1 'polypeptide(L)'
;MENDVFPLIFLEQRLVKKEIAHFEEELKAVGVRKLPFDYVIESFKDIEWIDKHDYDWLLECYQYLRSYDNDNDLTGCPVVPVVVEGKLRWSCDNEQPIYFECDDNIKQILASVPEFVRVPLAFLKQDFLERIVDDSELRKWMTKTLNVYNFSKDNYAIDVSNWLRDNYEHISESDLVYATVFLSQFQDMYDKFKDIPVLLSDGSCRLSYKLNDENSLFSTDNIEPQIKAVATPINLDHETGWQNIFVSYEDRKHLVWLSGAYIELNKTETIKKLQKLWEKLGVRAYPPPVIFEGHGNDSSLNHYEEVCFKKTHRSNYSRKIKNYRPFSVISSFNDYSKEEKNKISFSLVKWINQTPIKSWAWTKVSYFFYSWKSELFCSELLVTLKNKPWLCTTKGFCKPSETFIFRAEIKEILGDSVPYFEGELSEDAVRQLGIRTETTVEELISVLEQSTLNKSGSKDLACRIYRTLDSRELESDVIDRLCNNNIIFIPSDSESKWATPAEVIWEDRSNILGNDFVYLESLYPDLKDFFVKKLKVKEDVDNEVYANYWLKLQEKPGNNKEQIENKLNAIYREIRTICQMNEEDRPDWWKSFLSKAKIWTQDKSFEKPSQVYVPDDGNLREIFKKNKNISFAWRPQKDSFNYWSIVYKTFHLPFLSDSVIANIAEYKEDNVIEKPKFLTKSAKILILTWIKEKSEIDYQRLLDNKIVNVLCDTNEVIVSSLQVNYQLNNFIETISADSFWDKDKKILFILKGKFDFVKNPIAHVLARALMSNRAYRDLAVWIELVLGSDNSEFRIKQNSWRIPDEVKYLIDDKPLQLEQYCPLKTEDDPIINTRKTDHQVVILNGTETSIEKPSMHKDKTDQVMAVQITENHRLQNNIENESMPEYPSRPSSSPDRRAERKAKQYSNLQDVTREKRERNVRTSKTNLDPRYYLQENYKNIDGVLVCQLCQEGLDDRSVSFEKKDGGYYFEAVEMFKNLPKEDEANKLLLCPLCSAKYTELVKKDANQLDKLKKAILEMERNTDEELLEFPVQLNNEEKKLRFVQQHFIDLQAILQKSDENTGNNSLERVI
;
A
#
# COMPACT_ATOMS: atom_id res chain seq x y z
N MET A 1 74.25 77.80 -39.33
CA MET A 1 72.78 77.78 -39.34
C MET A 1 72.39 76.87 -40.48
N GLU A 2 72.65 75.58 -40.29
CA GLU A 2 72.13 74.54 -41.17
C GLU A 2 70.63 74.43 -40.91
N ASN A 3 69.88 74.10 -41.95
CA ASN A 3 68.42 74.18 -41.97
C ASN A 3 67.80 73.19 -40.96
N ASP A 4 67.51 73.66 -39.75
CA ASP A 4 66.55 73.03 -38.85
C ASP A 4 65.17 73.16 -39.48
N VAL A 5 64.83 72.17 -40.30
CA VAL A 5 63.48 71.99 -40.83
C VAL A 5 62.59 71.60 -39.65
N PHE A 6 61.87 72.58 -39.12
CA PHE A 6 60.79 72.36 -38.16
C PHE A 6 59.59 71.73 -38.88
N PRO A 7 58.77 70.93 -38.18
CA PRO A 7 57.51 70.42 -38.70
C PRO A 7 56.67 71.56 -39.28
N LEU A 8 56.06 71.32 -40.44
CA LEU A 8 55.22 72.31 -41.16
C LEU A 8 54.22 73.00 -40.22
N ILE A 9 53.68 72.25 -39.26
CA ILE A 9 52.69 72.73 -38.30
C ILE A 9 53.22 73.81 -37.34
N PHE A 10 54.52 73.79 -37.01
CA PHE A 10 55.18 74.82 -36.21
C PHE A 10 55.66 76.01 -37.05
N LEU A 11 55.83 75.84 -38.37
CA LEU A 11 56.11 76.94 -39.29
C LEU A 11 54.85 77.77 -39.59
N GLU A 12 53.66 77.15 -39.49
CA GLU A 12 52.36 77.79 -39.70
C GLU A 12 51.78 78.45 -38.43
N GLN A 13 52.34 78.19 -37.24
CA GLN A 13 51.90 78.70 -35.94
C GLN A 13 52.95 79.61 -35.29
N ARG A 14 52.55 80.76 -34.74
CA ARG A 14 53.47 81.65 -34.00
C ARG A 14 53.55 81.23 -32.53
N LEU A 15 54.65 80.59 -32.13
CA LEU A 15 54.89 80.21 -30.73
C LEU A 15 55.23 81.44 -29.86
N VAL A 16 54.67 81.47 -28.66
CA VAL A 16 54.85 82.55 -27.68
C VAL A 16 56.05 82.24 -26.80
N LYS A 17 57.00 83.18 -26.73
CA LYS A 17 58.13 83.11 -25.82
C LYS A 17 57.68 83.19 -24.34
N LYS A 18 58.31 82.42 -23.45
CA LYS A 18 57.91 82.27 -22.04
C LYS A 18 57.81 83.61 -21.30
N GLU A 19 58.64 84.58 -21.68
CA GLU A 19 58.71 85.93 -21.11
C GLU A 19 57.43 86.74 -21.32
N ILE A 20 56.67 86.48 -22.38
CA ILE A 20 55.41 87.17 -22.70
C ILE A 20 54.17 86.30 -22.42
N ALA A 21 54.35 85.08 -21.89
CA ALA A 21 53.26 84.15 -21.60
C ALA A 21 52.27 84.67 -20.55
N HIS A 22 52.65 85.65 -19.72
CA HIS A 22 51.78 86.29 -18.73
C HIS A 22 50.74 87.25 -19.34
N PHE A 23 50.88 87.60 -20.63
CA PHE A 23 49.90 88.39 -21.40
C PHE A 23 48.91 87.50 -22.16
N GLU A 24 48.48 86.39 -21.55
CA GLU A 24 47.71 85.34 -22.25
C GLU A 24 46.42 85.88 -22.90
N GLU A 25 45.70 86.76 -22.21
CA GLU A 25 44.42 87.33 -22.69
C GLU A 25 44.66 88.34 -23.82
N GLU A 26 45.72 89.14 -23.75
CA GLU A 26 46.12 90.09 -24.78
C GLU A 26 46.63 89.37 -26.04
N LEU A 27 47.39 88.29 -25.87
CA LEU A 27 47.91 87.46 -26.96
C LEU A 27 46.77 86.76 -27.71
N LYS A 28 45.75 86.26 -27.02
CA LYS A 28 44.52 85.73 -27.65
C LYS A 28 43.81 86.82 -28.47
N ALA A 29 43.75 88.06 -27.96
CA ALA A 29 43.10 89.17 -28.64
C ALA A 29 43.80 89.62 -29.95
N VAL A 30 45.13 89.41 -30.07
CA VAL A 30 45.89 89.65 -31.32
C VAL A 30 46.04 88.40 -32.20
N GLY A 31 45.27 87.34 -31.94
CA GLY A 31 45.19 86.15 -32.78
C GLY A 31 46.30 85.13 -32.54
N VAL A 32 47.08 85.26 -31.47
CA VAL A 32 48.09 84.28 -31.08
C VAL A 32 47.41 83.15 -30.31
N ARG A 33 47.34 81.96 -30.92
CA ARG A 33 46.68 80.79 -30.34
C ARG A 33 47.65 80.05 -29.41
N LYS A 34 47.16 79.55 -28.28
CA LYS A 34 47.88 78.52 -27.51
C LYS A 34 48.09 77.32 -28.42
N LEU A 35 49.29 76.74 -28.40
CA LEU A 35 49.62 75.55 -29.19
C LEU A 35 48.64 74.42 -28.80
N PRO A 36 47.73 74.00 -29.71
CA PRO A 36 46.78 72.95 -29.39
C PRO A 36 47.50 71.61 -29.25
N PHE A 37 47.00 70.74 -28.36
CA PHE A 37 47.60 69.43 -28.13
C PHE A 37 47.69 68.59 -29.41
N ASP A 38 46.66 68.60 -30.24
CA ASP A 38 46.63 67.86 -31.52
C ASP A 38 47.75 68.29 -32.48
N TYR A 39 48.17 69.55 -32.42
CA TYR A 39 49.26 70.08 -33.25
C TYR A 39 50.63 69.57 -32.76
N VAL A 40 50.76 69.37 -31.44
CA VAL A 40 51.93 68.71 -30.85
C VAL A 40 51.99 67.24 -31.31
N ILE A 41 50.86 66.51 -31.29
CA ILE A 41 50.80 65.13 -31.79
C ILE A 41 51.17 65.06 -33.28
N GLU A 42 50.59 65.93 -34.11
CA GLU A 42 50.91 65.98 -35.55
C GLU A 42 52.38 66.27 -35.81
N SER A 43 53.03 67.12 -34.99
CA SER A 43 54.47 67.38 -35.11
C SER A 43 55.32 66.13 -34.84
N PHE A 44 54.85 65.27 -33.95
CA PHE A 44 55.50 63.99 -33.63
C PHE A 44 55.23 62.89 -34.66
N LYS A 45 54.48 63.16 -35.74
CA LYS A 45 54.40 62.26 -36.90
C LYS A 45 55.54 62.47 -37.89
N ASP A 46 56.29 63.57 -37.79
CA ASP A 46 57.47 63.83 -38.60
C ASP A 46 58.69 63.11 -38.02
N ILE A 47 58.91 61.87 -38.48
CA ILE A 47 60.00 61.00 -38.01
C ILE A 47 61.37 61.62 -38.32
N GLU A 48 61.54 62.29 -39.46
CA GLU A 48 62.81 62.94 -39.82
C GLU A 48 63.15 64.09 -38.88
N TRP A 49 62.14 64.74 -38.30
CA TRP A 49 62.34 65.77 -37.29
C TRP A 49 62.70 65.19 -35.92
N ILE A 50 62.01 64.13 -35.50
CA ILE A 50 62.32 63.44 -34.24
C ILE A 50 63.75 62.88 -34.27
N ASP A 51 64.18 62.29 -35.39
CA ASP A 51 65.48 61.63 -35.54
C ASP A 51 66.69 62.59 -35.40
N LYS A 52 66.46 63.91 -35.51
CA LYS A 52 67.50 64.93 -35.30
C LYS A 52 67.79 65.24 -33.84
N HIS A 53 66.95 64.77 -32.91
CA HIS A 53 67.04 65.09 -31.49
C HIS A 53 67.57 63.90 -30.67
N ASP A 54 68.15 64.21 -29.51
CA ASP A 54 68.64 63.18 -28.58
C ASP A 54 67.53 62.69 -27.63
N TYR A 55 67.86 61.71 -26.80
CA TYR A 55 66.92 61.14 -25.83
C TYR A 55 66.56 62.09 -24.69
N ASP A 56 67.44 63.05 -24.35
CA ASP A 56 67.15 63.99 -23.28
C ASP A 56 66.04 64.96 -23.71
N TRP A 57 66.11 65.44 -24.96
CA TRP A 57 65.01 66.19 -25.59
C TRP A 57 63.68 65.42 -25.61
N LEU A 58 63.73 64.12 -25.94
CA LEU A 58 62.53 63.28 -25.95
C LEU A 58 61.93 63.13 -24.55
N LEU A 59 62.76 62.98 -23.52
CA LEU A 59 62.29 62.88 -22.14
C LEU A 59 61.66 64.20 -21.66
N GLU A 60 62.20 65.36 -22.06
CA GLU A 60 61.57 66.65 -21.83
C GLU A 60 60.20 66.74 -22.51
N CYS A 61 60.09 66.21 -23.73
CA CYS A 61 58.83 66.11 -24.45
C CYS A 61 57.83 65.20 -23.73
N TYR A 62 58.25 64.05 -23.18
CA TYR A 62 57.38 63.19 -22.38
C TYR A 62 56.94 63.86 -21.08
N GLN A 63 57.81 64.60 -20.40
CA GLN A 63 57.44 65.38 -19.22
C GLN A 63 56.43 66.47 -19.57
N TYR A 64 56.61 67.13 -20.71
CA TYR A 64 55.66 68.10 -21.23
C TYR A 64 54.30 67.46 -21.53
N LEU A 65 54.27 66.34 -22.26
CA LEU A 65 53.04 65.61 -22.56
C LEU A 65 52.34 65.11 -21.30
N ARG A 66 53.10 64.63 -20.31
CA ARG A 66 52.59 64.20 -19.00
C ARG A 66 51.97 65.33 -18.19
N SER A 67 52.37 66.59 -18.42
CA SER A 67 51.82 67.75 -17.70
C SER A 67 50.41 68.15 -18.13
N TYR A 68 49.89 67.58 -19.23
CA TYR A 68 48.52 67.79 -19.69
C TYR A 68 47.56 66.82 -18.97
N ASP A 69 46.51 67.36 -18.35
CA ASP A 69 45.50 66.64 -17.56
C ASP A 69 44.35 66.05 -18.42
N ASN A 70 44.69 65.50 -19.59
CA ASN A 70 43.70 64.90 -20.50
C ASN A 70 44.06 63.43 -20.76
N ASP A 71 43.06 62.54 -20.73
CA ASP A 71 43.17 61.13 -21.19
C ASP A 71 43.30 61.06 -22.73
N ASN A 72 44.33 61.72 -23.28
CA ASN A 72 44.58 61.74 -24.72
C ASN A 72 45.33 60.47 -25.14
N ASP A 73 44.86 59.87 -26.24
CA ASP A 73 45.44 58.67 -26.83
C ASP A 73 46.66 59.02 -27.71
N LEU A 74 47.84 58.50 -27.33
CA LEU A 74 49.09 58.65 -28.08
C LEU A 74 49.57 57.34 -28.72
N THR A 75 48.76 56.28 -28.73
CA THR A 75 49.12 54.97 -29.30
C THR A 75 49.47 55.00 -30.78
N GLY A 76 48.98 56.02 -31.51
CA GLY A 76 49.30 56.24 -32.93
C GLY A 76 50.50 57.17 -33.20
N CYS A 77 51.17 57.66 -32.17
CA CYS A 77 52.21 58.67 -32.30
C CYS A 77 53.61 58.03 -32.26
N PRO A 78 54.42 58.07 -33.35
CA PRO A 78 55.69 57.33 -33.45
C PRO A 78 56.83 58.00 -32.66
N VAL A 79 56.67 58.11 -31.34
CA VAL A 79 57.63 58.76 -30.43
C VAL A 79 58.45 57.77 -29.61
N VAL A 80 58.21 56.46 -29.76
CA VAL A 80 58.87 55.43 -28.97
C VAL A 80 60.10 54.89 -29.73
N PRO A 81 61.32 55.04 -29.19
CA PRO A 81 62.54 54.55 -29.85
C PRO A 81 62.69 53.04 -29.65
N VAL A 82 62.59 52.28 -30.73
CA VAL A 82 62.65 50.81 -30.73
C VAL A 82 63.76 50.28 -31.63
N VAL A 83 64.14 49.01 -31.41
CA VAL A 83 65.05 48.28 -32.30
C VAL A 83 64.27 47.24 -33.10
N VAL A 84 64.25 47.41 -34.42
CA VAL A 84 63.63 46.46 -35.37
C VAL A 84 64.71 46.03 -36.37
N GLU A 85 64.93 44.73 -36.51
CA GLU A 85 65.98 44.15 -37.39
C GLU A 85 67.39 44.74 -37.17
N GLY A 86 67.70 45.16 -35.93
CA GLY A 86 68.99 45.73 -35.57
C GLY A 86 69.18 47.20 -35.95
N LYS A 87 68.14 47.89 -36.43
CA LYS A 87 68.15 49.34 -36.72
C LYS A 87 67.26 50.08 -35.72
N LEU A 88 67.67 51.30 -35.36
CA LEU A 88 66.83 52.23 -34.61
C LEU A 88 65.65 52.65 -35.49
N ARG A 89 64.45 52.58 -34.94
CA ARG A 89 63.22 53.06 -35.57
C ARG A 89 62.37 53.76 -34.51
N TRP A 90 61.76 54.88 -34.89
CA TRP A 90 60.72 55.55 -34.13
C TRP A 90 59.37 54.92 -34.45
N SER A 91 58.63 54.50 -33.43
CA SER A 91 57.41 53.71 -33.61
C SER A 91 56.40 53.94 -32.50
N CYS A 92 55.25 53.28 -32.60
CA CYS A 92 54.12 53.39 -31.70
C CYS A 92 53.34 52.07 -31.63
N ASP A 93 52.46 51.95 -30.64
CA ASP A 93 51.67 50.73 -30.39
C ASP A 93 50.78 50.34 -31.58
N ASN A 94 50.23 51.33 -32.30
CA ASN A 94 49.40 51.07 -33.49
C ASN A 94 50.18 50.46 -34.67
N GLU A 95 51.52 50.56 -34.70
CA GLU A 95 52.34 49.87 -35.71
C GLU A 95 52.64 48.44 -35.29
N GLN A 96 53.06 48.25 -34.03
CA GLN A 96 53.24 46.95 -33.40
C GLN A 96 53.32 47.08 -31.88
N PRO A 97 53.00 46.02 -31.11
CA PRO A 97 53.16 46.02 -29.65
C PRO A 97 54.60 46.35 -29.22
N ILE A 98 54.75 47.21 -28.23
CA ILE A 98 56.06 47.65 -27.72
C ILE A 98 56.25 47.25 -26.26
N TYR A 99 57.37 46.59 -25.99
CA TYR A 99 57.78 46.14 -24.66
C TYR A 99 59.02 46.89 -24.15
N PHE A 100 59.13 47.06 -22.83
CA PHE A 100 60.27 47.77 -22.24
C PHE A 100 61.61 47.08 -22.51
N GLU A 101 61.69 45.76 -22.32
CA GLU A 101 62.95 45.03 -22.36
C GLU A 101 62.80 43.62 -22.93
N CYS A 102 63.88 43.10 -23.53
CA CYS A 102 63.99 41.74 -24.05
C CYS A 102 65.23 41.06 -23.46
N ASP A 103 65.02 40.18 -22.49
CA ASP A 103 66.09 39.32 -21.97
C ASP A 103 66.16 37.98 -22.73
N ASP A 104 67.17 37.16 -22.42
CA ASP A 104 67.35 35.87 -23.09
C ASP A 104 66.24 34.86 -22.74
N ASN A 105 65.55 35.02 -21.61
CA ASN A 105 64.41 34.19 -21.23
C ASN A 105 63.18 34.52 -22.09
N ILE A 106 62.92 35.81 -22.34
CA ILE A 106 61.85 36.30 -23.23
C ILE A 106 62.10 35.80 -24.66
N LYS A 107 63.34 35.86 -25.15
CA LYS A 107 63.68 35.29 -26.47
C LYS A 107 63.37 33.80 -26.55
N GLN A 108 63.68 33.03 -25.50
CA GLN A 108 63.32 31.60 -25.43
C GLN A 108 61.81 31.39 -25.40
N ILE A 109 61.06 32.21 -24.66
CA ILE A 109 59.60 32.16 -24.63
C ILE A 109 59.02 32.45 -26.03
N LEU A 110 59.45 33.51 -26.70
CA LEU A 110 58.99 33.86 -28.05
C LEU A 110 59.41 32.81 -29.10
N ALA A 111 60.57 32.19 -28.93
CA ALA A 111 61.01 31.06 -29.75
C ALA A 111 60.12 29.81 -29.55
N SER A 112 59.55 29.62 -28.37
CA SER A 112 58.63 28.53 -28.06
C SER A 112 57.20 28.74 -28.59
N VAL A 113 56.84 29.99 -28.91
CA VAL A 113 55.56 30.30 -29.57
C VAL A 113 55.62 29.84 -31.02
N PRO A 114 54.61 29.09 -31.51
CA PRO A 114 54.56 28.66 -32.90
C PRO A 114 54.66 29.82 -33.88
N GLU A 115 55.42 29.64 -34.96
CA GLU A 115 55.79 30.71 -35.91
C GLU A 115 54.59 31.42 -36.53
N PHE A 116 53.53 30.67 -36.86
CA PHE A 116 52.29 31.19 -37.45
C PHE A 116 51.40 32.00 -36.47
N VAL A 117 51.71 32.02 -35.17
CA VAL A 117 51.03 32.87 -34.15
C VAL A 117 51.95 34.01 -33.69
N ARG A 118 53.16 34.14 -34.26
CA ARG A 118 54.13 35.12 -33.77
C ARG A 118 53.77 36.51 -34.27
N VAL A 119 53.27 37.35 -33.37
CA VAL A 119 52.99 38.76 -33.66
C VAL A 119 54.32 39.51 -33.76
N PRO A 120 54.53 40.33 -34.81
CA PRO A 120 55.65 41.26 -34.85
C PRO A 120 55.58 42.19 -33.65
N LEU A 121 56.63 42.24 -32.82
CA LEU A 121 56.71 43.12 -31.66
C LEU A 121 58.05 43.84 -31.65
N ALA A 122 58.12 44.92 -30.88
CA ALA A 122 59.33 45.71 -30.73
C ALA A 122 59.70 45.87 -29.25
N PHE A 123 60.99 46.12 -29.01
CA PHE A 123 61.51 46.44 -27.69
C PHE A 123 62.17 47.82 -27.72
N LEU A 124 62.09 48.54 -26.61
CA LEU A 124 62.79 49.82 -26.47
C LEU A 124 64.29 49.64 -26.74
N LYS A 125 64.90 50.66 -27.33
CA LYS A 125 66.35 50.71 -27.46
C LYS A 125 66.99 50.76 -26.07
N GLN A 126 68.03 49.93 -25.89
CA GLN A 126 68.67 49.72 -24.59
C GLN A 126 69.21 51.01 -23.96
N ASP A 127 69.91 51.85 -24.75
CA ASP A 127 70.41 53.17 -24.28
C ASP A 127 69.29 54.10 -23.74
N PHE A 128 68.08 53.98 -24.29
CA PHE A 128 66.92 54.75 -23.84
C PHE A 128 66.31 54.14 -22.57
N LEU A 129 66.19 52.80 -22.52
CA LEU A 129 65.70 52.09 -21.35
C LEU A 129 66.54 52.39 -20.10
N GLU A 130 67.87 52.40 -20.23
CA GLU A 130 68.80 52.71 -19.13
C GLU A 130 68.58 54.10 -18.53
N ARG A 131 68.10 55.08 -19.32
CA ARG A 131 67.80 56.43 -18.85
C ARG A 131 66.48 56.54 -18.07
N ILE A 132 65.57 55.59 -18.26
CA ILE A 132 64.23 55.61 -17.64
C ILE A 132 63.99 54.50 -16.63
N VAL A 133 64.98 53.62 -16.39
CA VAL A 133 64.81 52.41 -15.58
C VAL A 133 64.34 52.72 -14.15
N ASP A 134 64.88 53.79 -13.56
CA ASP A 134 64.58 54.25 -12.19
C ASP A 134 63.34 55.17 -12.11
N ASP A 135 62.85 55.68 -13.24
CA ASP A 135 61.67 56.56 -13.29
C ASP A 135 60.37 55.74 -13.39
N SER A 136 59.97 55.17 -12.25
CA SER A 136 58.74 54.36 -12.17
C SER A 136 57.48 55.14 -12.56
N GLU A 137 57.49 56.46 -12.40
CA GLU A 137 56.35 57.33 -12.68
C GLU A 137 56.21 57.62 -14.18
N LEU A 138 57.33 57.84 -14.87
CA LEU A 138 57.36 57.91 -16.33
C LEU A 138 56.99 56.58 -16.97
N ARG A 139 57.51 55.45 -16.47
CA ARG A 139 57.15 54.12 -16.99
C ARG A 139 55.66 53.83 -16.86
N LYS A 140 55.04 54.16 -15.72
CA LYS A 140 53.57 54.08 -15.56
C LYS A 140 52.84 54.97 -16.58
N TRP A 141 53.34 56.17 -16.84
CA TRP A 141 52.76 57.07 -17.83
C TRP A 141 52.89 56.50 -19.26
N MET A 142 54.05 55.95 -19.63
CA MET A 142 54.26 55.29 -20.93
C MET A 142 53.33 54.08 -21.09
N THR A 143 53.14 53.29 -20.03
CA THR A 143 52.16 52.20 -20.02
C THR A 143 50.73 52.70 -20.20
N LYS A 144 50.33 53.79 -19.53
CA LYS A 144 48.97 54.34 -19.62
C LYS A 144 48.67 55.01 -20.98
N THR A 145 49.65 55.72 -21.54
CA THR A 145 49.43 56.70 -22.63
C THR A 145 49.99 56.24 -23.97
N LEU A 146 51.07 55.46 -23.97
CA LEU A 146 51.77 54.96 -25.16
C LEU A 146 51.64 53.45 -25.35
N ASN A 147 50.94 52.75 -24.44
CA ASN A 147 50.80 51.29 -24.43
C ASN A 147 52.15 50.53 -24.44
N VAL A 148 53.17 51.07 -23.77
CA VAL A 148 54.45 50.35 -23.59
C VAL A 148 54.40 49.54 -22.30
N TYR A 149 54.53 48.21 -22.39
CA TYR A 149 54.34 47.30 -21.27
C TYR A 149 55.59 46.52 -20.89
N ASN A 150 55.62 45.98 -19.67
CA ASN A 150 56.57 44.91 -19.34
C ASN A 150 56.13 43.62 -20.04
N PHE A 151 57.09 42.85 -20.56
CA PHE A 151 56.77 41.59 -21.21
C PHE A 151 56.20 40.60 -20.20
N SER A 152 55.07 40.00 -20.55
CA SER A 152 54.50 38.85 -19.87
C SER A 152 53.78 37.99 -20.90
N LYS A 153 53.64 36.68 -20.62
CA LYS A 153 52.87 35.78 -21.49
C LYS A 153 51.42 36.25 -21.65
N ASP A 154 50.88 36.86 -20.60
CA ASP A 154 49.54 37.43 -20.54
C ASP A 154 49.39 38.60 -21.51
N ASN A 155 50.27 39.61 -21.42
CA ASN A 155 50.23 40.76 -22.35
C ASN A 155 50.45 40.31 -23.80
N TYR A 156 51.36 39.37 -24.02
CA TYR A 156 51.61 38.85 -25.36
C TYR A 156 50.41 38.08 -25.92
N ALA A 157 49.64 37.38 -25.08
CA ALA A 157 48.40 36.76 -25.51
C ALA A 157 47.33 37.80 -25.93
N ILE A 158 47.34 39.00 -25.32
CA ILE A 158 46.43 40.10 -25.70
C ILE A 158 46.80 40.60 -27.09
N ASP A 159 48.09 40.78 -27.34
CA ASP A 159 48.60 41.18 -28.65
C ASP A 159 48.27 40.16 -29.73
N VAL A 160 48.46 38.86 -29.45
CA VAL A 160 48.06 37.77 -30.35
C VAL A 160 46.56 37.84 -30.66
N SER A 161 45.72 38.08 -29.65
CA SER A 161 44.27 38.23 -29.85
C SER A 161 43.92 39.43 -30.72
N ASN A 162 44.56 40.58 -30.50
CA ASN A 162 44.33 41.80 -31.28
C ASN A 162 44.80 41.64 -32.73
N TRP A 163 46.02 41.13 -32.93
CA TRP A 163 46.55 40.86 -34.26
C TRP A 163 45.66 39.87 -35.03
N LEU A 164 45.22 38.81 -34.35
CA LEU A 164 44.34 37.80 -34.95
C LEU A 164 43.01 38.43 -35.38
N ARG A 165 42.40 39.27 -34.55
CA ARG A 165 41.16 40.01 -34.89
C ARG A 165 41.33 40.88 -36.14
N ASP A 166 42.49 41.46 -36.35
CA ASP A 166 42.72 42.40 -37.45
C ASP A 166 43.20 41.71 -38.74
N ASN A 167 43.65 40.45 -38.68
CA ASN A 167 44.28 39.72 -39.80
C ASN A 167 43.60 38.38 -40.18
N TYR A 168 42.53 37.97 -39.49
CA TYR A 168 41.93 36.63 -39.65
C TYR A 168 41.42 36.30 -41.07
N GLU A 169 41.12 37.30 -41.90
CA GLU A 169 40.64 37.10 -43.27
C GLU A 169 41.74 36.63 -44.24
N HIS A 170 43.00 36.72 -43.82
CA HIS A 170 44.17 36.42 -44.64
C HIS A 170 45.01 35.23 -44.14
N ILE A 171 44.60 34.58 -43.04
CA ILE A 171 45.28 33.42 -42.46
C ILE A 171 44.64 32.10 -42.88
N SER A 172 45.40 31.02 -42.89
CA SER A 172 44.88 29.69 -43.21
C SER A 172 43.98 29.14 -42.08
N GLU A 173 43.08 28.21 -42.41
CA GLU A 173 42.21 27.57 -41.42
C GLU A 173 43.01 26.87 -40.30
N SER A 174 44.12 26.21 -40.66
CA SER A 174 45.00 25.54 -39.69
C SER A 174 45.67 26.54 -38.76
N ASP A 175 46.17 27.66 -39.28
CA ASP A 175 46.85 28.68 -38.47
C ASP A 175 45.87 29.35 -37.51
N LEU A 176 44.63 29.57 -37.96
CA LEU A 176 43.57 30.11 -37.11
C LEU A 176 43.22 29.16 -35.95
N VAL A 177 43.11 27.85 -36.24
CA VAL A 177 42.89 26.83 -35.21
C VAL A 177 44.03 26.85 -34.20
N TYR A 178 45.29 26.87 -34.66
CA TYR A 178 46.43 26.87 -33.76
C TYR A 178 46.57 28.18 -32.96
N ALA A 179 46.25 29.34 -33.53
CA ALA A 179 46.20 30.61 -32.81
C ALA A 179 45.12 30.57 -31.71
N THR A 180 43.93 30.03 -32.00
CA THR A 180 42.86 29.83 -31.01
C THR A 180 43.31 28.86 -29.90
N VAL A 181 44.03 27.79 -30.26
CA VAL A 181 44.61 26.82 -29.32
C VAL A 181 45.62 27.49 -28.39
N PHE A 182 46.49 28.35 -28.92
CA PHE A 182 47.41 29.13 -28.12
C PHE A 182 46.65 30.02 -27.12
N LEU A 183 45.65 30.77 -27.59
CA LEU A 183 44.81 31.64 -26.74
C LEU A 183 44.04 30.86 -25.67
N SER A 184 43.65 29.61 -25.94
CA SER A 184 42.98 28.74 -24.95
C SER A 184 43.82 28.47 -23.69
N GLN A 185 45.14 28.62 -23.77
CA GLN A 185 46.02 28.49 -22.60
C GLN A 185 45.85 29.64 -21.61
N PHE A 186 45.33 30.78 -22.06
CA PHE A 186 45.12 32.01 -21.29
C PHE A 186 43.63 32.29 -21.01
N GLN A 187 42.76 31.27 -21.11
CA GLN A 187 41.31 31.40 -20.98
C GLN A 187 40.82 32.27 -19.80
N ASP A 188 41.58 32.33 -18.70
CA ASP A 188 41.25 33.10 -17.49
C ASP A 188 41.29 34.61 -17.71
N MET A 189 41.97 35.07 -18.75
CA MET A 189 42.04 36.47 -19.17
C MET A 189 41.01 36.85 -20.23
N TYR A 190 40.00 36.01 -20.49
CA TYR A 190 39.03 36.25 -21.56
C TYR A 190 38.42 37.66 -21.59
N ASP A 191 38.16 38.29 -20.44
CA ASP A 191 37.61 39.66 -20.39
C ASP A 191 38.50 40.71 -21.09
N LYS A 192 39.80 40.38 -21.28
CA LYS A 192 40.80 41.16 -22.02
C LYS A 192 40.95 40.73 -23.48
N PHE A 193 40.44 39.55 -23.88
CA PHE A 193 40.41 39.04 -25.25
C PHE A 193 38.99 39.15 -25.81
N LYS A 194 38.59 40.37 -26.22
CA LYS A 194 37.30 40.54 -26.89
C LYS A 194 37.45 40.16 -28.36
N ASP A 195 36.44 39.48 -28.89
CA ASP A 195 36.23 39.33 -30.34
C ASP A 195 37.19 38.41 -31.07
N ILE A 196 37.62 37.31 -30.43
CA ILE A 196 38.44 36.29 -31.09
C ILE A 196 37.67 35.69 -32.29
N PRO A 197 38.29 35.60 -33.48
CA PRO A 197 37.71 34.92 -34.65
C PRO A 197 37.69 33.40 -34.46
N VAL A 198 36.59 32.77 -34.86
CA VAL A 198 36.40 31.32 -34.77
C VAL A 198 36.09 30.70 -36.13
N LEU A 199 36.57 29.48 -36.36
CA LEU A 199 36.32 28.71 -37.58
C LEU A 199 35.00 27.92 -37.46
N LEU A 200 34.07 28.18 -38.37
CA LEU A 200 32.79 27.47 -38.44
C LEU A 200 32.88 26.24 -39.35
N SER A 201 31.90 25.34 -39.24
CA SER A 201 31.87 24.09 -39.99
C SER A 201 31.70 24.24 -41.51
N ASP A 202 31.24 25.40 -41.97
CA ASP A 202 31.12 25.74 -43.39
C ASP A 202 32.43 26.30 -43.98
N GLY A 203 33.50 26.35 -43.18
CA GLY A 203 34.80 26.93 -43.55
C GLY A 203 34.85 28.45 -43.39
N SER A 204 33.75 29.11 -43.03
CA SER A 204 33.76 30.56 -42.79
C SER A 204 34.40 30.89 -41.44
N CYS A 205 35.08 32.02 -41.40
CA CYS A 205 35.59 32.57 -40.15
C CYS A 205 34.77 33.80 -39.73
N ARG A 206 34.41 33.86 -38.44
CA ARG A 206 33.58 34.94 -37.89
C ARG A 206 34.15 35.39 -36.55
N LEU A 207 34.11 36.71 -36.30
CA LEU A 207 34.42 37.29 -34.99
C LEU A 207 33.36 36.86 -33.97
N SER A 208 33.80 36.52 -32.75
CA SER A 208 32.91 35.95 -31.73
C SER A 208 31.76 36.86 -31.28
N TYR A 209 31.90 38.19 -31.26
CA TYR A 209 30.76 39.07 -30.95
C TYR A 209 29.68 39.08 -32.04
N LYS A 210 30.05 38.92 -33.31
CA LYS A 210 29.09 38.84 -34.43
C LYS A 210 28.22 37.60 -34.36
N LEU A 211 28.55 36.64 -33.49
CA LEU A 211 27.75 35.46 -33.22
C LEU A 211 26.60 35.73 -32.22
N ASN A 212 26.66 36.83 -31.47
CA ASN A 212 25.66 37.20 -30.45
C ASN A 212 24.87 38.48 -30.80
N ASP A 213 25.20 39.17 -31.89
CA ASP A 213 24.50 40.39 -32.32
C ASP A 213 23.31 40.04 -33.21
N GLU A 214 22.10 40.17 -32.68
CA GLU A 214 20.83 39.95 -33.39
C GLU A 214 20.69 40.82 -34.66
N ASN A 215 21.50 41.88 -34.80
CA ASN A 215 21.48 42.80 -35.95
C ASN A 215 22.65 42.63 -36.94
N SER A 216 23.64 41.77 -36.69
CA SER A 216 24.84 41.66 -37.57
C SER A 216 24.71 40.63 -38.71
N LEU A 217 23.57 39.95 -38.84
CA LEU A 217 23.32 38.90 -39.84
C LEU A 217 22.61 39.37 -41.11
N PHE A 218 22.47 40.69 -41.30
CA PHE A 218 21.90 41.24 -42.52
C PHE A 218 22.97 41.45 -43.59
N SER A 219 23.11 40.49 -44.51
CA SER A 219 23.34 40.87 -45.91
C SER A 219 21.97 41.14 -46.52
N THR A 220 21.84 42.31 -47.15
CA THR A 220 20.72 42.68 -48.00
C THR A 220 20.60 41.67 -49.14
N ASP A 221 19.82 40.61 -48.94
CA ASP A 221 19.00 39.87 -49.91
C ASP A 221 18.55 38.54 -49.28
N ASN A 222 17.25 38.47 -48.95
CA ASN A 222 16.39 37.27 -48.82
C ASN A 222 16.89 36.00 -48.07
N ILE A 223 16.17 35.69 -46.98
CA ILE A 223 15.81 34.34 -46.48
C ILE A 223 16.99 33.48 -45.95
N GLU A 224 17.75 34.00 -44.98
CA GLU A 224 18.53 33.13 -44.08
C GLU A 224 17.92 33.13 -42.66
N PRO A 225 17.80 31.95 -42.02
CA PRO A 225 17.27 31.86 -40.66
C PRO A 225 18.17 32.58 -39.67
N GLN A 226 17.57 33.38 -38.78
CA GLN A 226 18.29 34.05 -37.69
C GLN A 226 19.07 33.01 -36.86
N ILE A 227 20.40 33.08 -36.91
CA ILE A 227 21.28 32.28 -36.07
C ILE A 227 21.07 32.73 -34.62
N LYS A 228 20.75 31.79 -33.73
CA LYS A 228 20.43 32.06 -32.31
C LYS A 228 21.43 31.44 -31.34
N ALA A 229 22.25 30.49 -31.78
CA ALA A 229 23.28 29.89 -30.94
C ALA A 229 24.43 29.30 -31.75
N VAL A 230 25.62 29.29 -31.14
CA VAL A 230 26.80 28.60 -31.65
C VAL A 230 27.03 27.34 -30.82
N ALA A 231 27.23 26.21 -31.49
CA ALA A 231 27.48 24.92 -30.85
C ALA A 231 28.91 24.44 -31.05
N THR A 232 29.36 23.54 -30.17
CA THR A 232 30.66 22.88 -30.30
C THR A 232 30.72 21.98 -31.54
N PRO A 233 31.91 21.59 -32.02
CA PRO A 233 32.01 20.72 -33.20
C PRO A 233 31.28 19.38 -33.00
N ILE A 234 30.74 18.84 -34.10
CA ILE A 234 29.95 17.59 -34.12
C ILE A 234 30.74 16.40 -33.57
N ASN A 235 32.05 16.34 -33.83
CA ASN A 235 32.92 15.22 -33.45
C ASN A 235 33.44 15.32 -32.01
N LEU A 236 32.99 16.32 -31.22
CA LEU A 236 33.48 16.52 -29.86
C LEU A 236 33.03 15.41 -28.90
N ASP A 237 31.79 14.93 -29.07
CA ASP A 237 31.19 13.88 -28.26
C ASP A 237 30.25 13.05 -29.11
N HIS A 238 30.77 12.01 -29.77
CA HIS A 238 29.98 11.13 -30.64
C HIS A 238 28.90 10.32 -29.91
N GLU A 239 29.08 10.06 -28.61
CA GLU A 239 28.20 9.18 -27.83
C GLU A 239 27.01 9.94 -27.24
N THR A 240 27.25 11.14 -26.69
CA THR A 240 26.22 11.90 -25.96
C THR A 240 26.11 13.37 -26.38
N GLY A 241 26.71 13.75 -27.51
CA GLY A 241 26.69 15.10 -28.03
C GLY A 241 25.33 15.53 -28.59
N TRP A 242 25.21 16.83 -28.85
CA TRP A 242 23.99 17.47 -29.34
C TRP A 242 23.59 17.01 -30.75
N GLN A 243 24.54 16.61 -31.59
CA GLN A 243 24.28 16.17 -32.97
C GLN A 243 23.37 14.94 -33.06
N ASN A 244 23.28 14.14 -31.98
CA ASN A 244 22.42 12.95 -31.90
C ASN A 244 20.94 13.33 -31.68
N ILE A 245 20.65 14.55 -31.22
CA ILE A 245 19.28 15.05 -30.98
C ILE A 245 18.84 16.10 -32.00
N PHE A 246 19.76 16.96 -32.47
CA PHE A 246 19.52 17.90 -33.56
C PHE A 246 19.94 17.23 -34.88
N VAL A 247 19.03 16.52 -35.55
CA VAL A 247 19.37 15.72 -36.74
C VAL A 247 18.84 16.35 -38.02
N SER A 248 17.64 16.89 -38.01
CA SER A 248 17.03 17.48 -39.20
C SER A 248 17.53 18.90 -39.48
N TYR A 249 17.33 19.38 -40.71
CA TYR A 249 17.56 20.79 -41.05
C TYR A 249 16.74 21.73 -40.16
N GLU A 250 15.47 21.38 -39.88
CA GLU A 250 14.59 22.18 -39.03
C GLU A 250 15.11 22.30 -37.59
N ASP A 251 15.75 21.26 -37.04
CA ASP A 251 16.39 21.32 -35.73
C ASP A 251 17.63 22.23 -35.74
N ARG A 252 18.37 22.27 -36.86
CA ARG A 252 19.67 22.94 -36.96
C ARG A 252 19.62 24.35 -37.53
N LYS A 253 18.50 24.78 -38.13
CA LYS A 253 18.41 26.07 -38.86
C LYS A 253 18.75 27.31 -38.04
N HIS A 254 18.64 27.26 -36.70
CA HIS A 254 18.99 28.36 -35.80
C HIS A 254 20.39 28.22 -35.18
N LEU A 255 21.15 27.20 -35.59
CA LEU A 255 22.46 26.85 -35.06
C LEU A 255 23.53 27.02 -36.12
N VAL A 256 24.68 27.52 -35.70
CA VAL A 256 25.97 27.29 -36.36
C VAL A 256 26.88 26.54 -35.41
N TRP A 257 27.90 25.84 -35.90
CA TRP A 257 28.83 25.14 -35.03
C TRP A 257 30.26 25.25 -35.52
N LEU A 258 31.18 25.06 -34.58
CA LEU A 258 32.61 25.14 -34.86
C LEU A 258 33.08 23.98 -35.76
N SER A 259 34.14 24.24 -36.53
CA SER A 259 34.75 23.25 -37.43
C SER A 259 35.31 22.04 -36.69
N GLY A 260 35.27 20.88 -37.35
CA GLY A 260 35.93 19.65 -36.89
C GLY A 260 37.46 19.79 -36.79
N ALA A 261 38.06 20.75 -37.50
CA ALA A 261 39.51 21.00 -37.49
C ALA A 261 40.06 21.28 -36.08
N TYR A 262 39.27 21.89 -35.20
CA TYR A 262 39.66 22.11 -33.80
C TYR A 262 39.93 20.81 -33.03
N ILE A 263 39.28 19.72 -33.43
CA ILE A 263 39.43 18.39 -32.82
C ILE A 263 40.52 17.61 -33.54
N GLU A 264 40.48 17.58 -34.87
CA GLU A 264 41.38 16.77 -35.70
C GLU A 264 42.85 17.18 -35.56
N LEU A 265 43.13 18.47 -35.38
CA LEU A 265 44.48 19.01 -35.27
C LEU A 265 45.06 18.98 -33.85
N ASN A 266 44.28 18.55 -32.85
CA ASN A 266 44.64 18.74 -31.44
C ASN A 266 44.50 17.49 -30.57
N LYS A 267 45.32 17.42 -29.52
CA LYS A 267 45.26 16.35 -28.51
C LYS A 267 44.17 16.63 -27.47
N THR A 268 43.72 15.59 -26.78
CA THR A 268 42.64 15.64 -25.77
C THR A 268 42.86 16.68 -24.66
N GLU A 269 44.09 16.87 -24.19
CA GLU A 269 44.40 17.87 -23.16
C GLU A 269 44.17 19.31 -23.65
N THR A 270 44.50 19.59 -24.91
CA THR A 270 44.25 20.87 -25.56
C THR A 270 42.76 21.12 -25.74
N ILE A 271 42.00 20.09 -26.10
CA ILE A 271 40.54 20.18 -26.28
C ILE A 271 39.86 20.63 -24.97
N LYS A 272 40.33 20.18 -23.80
CA LYS A 272 39.78 20.63 -22.51
C LYS A 272 39.96 22.13 -22.26
N LYS A 273 41.10 22.70 -22.68
CA LYS A 273 41.35 24.15 -22.60
C LYS A 273 40.49 24.91 -23.61
N LEU A 274 40.35 24.38 -24.82
CA LEU A 274 39.43 24.93 -25.83
C LEU A 274 37.98 24.94 -25.33
N GLN A 275 37.48 23.86 -24.71
CA GLN A 275 36.12 23.79 -24.18
C GLN A 275 35.83 24.90 -23.17
N LYS A 276 36.78 25.20 -22.27
CA LYS A 276 36.66 26.29 -21.30
C LYS A 276 36.69 27.67 -21.97
N LEU A 277 37.53 27.87 -22.99
CA LEU A 277 37.51 29.09 -23.79
C LEU A 277 36.18 29.25 -24.54
N TRP A 278 35.69 28.18 -25.17
CA TRP A 278 34.42 28.13 -25.90
C TRP A 278 33.22 28.47 -25.00
N GLU A 279 33.20 27.97 -23.77
CA GLU A 279 32.18 28.33 -22.78
C GLU A 279 32.15 29.85 -22.54
N LYS A 280 33.32 30.48 -22.38
CA LYS A 280 33.43 31.94 -22.22
C LYS A 280 33.04 32.72 -23.48
N LEU A 281 33.27 32.15 -24.66
CA LEU A 281 32.82 32.70 -25.95
C LEU A 281 31.32 32.52 -26.21
N GLY A 282 30.58 31.84 -25.32
CA GLY A 282 29.16 31.55 -25.50
C GLY A 282 28.86 30.38 -26.45
N VAL A 283 29.88 29.61 -26.83
CA VAL A 283 29.73 28.38 -27.63
C VAL A 283 29.24 27.26 -26.73
N ARG A 284 28.13 26.64 -27.09
CA ARG A 284 27.41 25.68 -26.24
C ARG A 284 27.68 24.24 -26.65
N ALA A 285 28.07 23.41 -25.69
CA ALA A 285 28.10 21.95 -25.88
C ALA A 285 26.69 21.36 -26.07
N TYR A 286 25.68 22.02 -25.51
CA TYR A 286 24.27 21.65 -25.59
C TYR A 286 23.45 22.90 -25.95
N PRO A 287 23.17 23.13 -27.25
CA PRO A 287 22.46 24.32 -27.70
C PRO A 287 20.97 24.30 -27.33
N PRO A 288 20.30 25.46 -27.24
CA PRO A 288 18.86 25.53 -26.94
C PRO A 288 18.01 24.97 -28.10
N PRO A 289 16.76 24.54 -27.83
CA PRO A 289 15.89 24.00 -28.86
C PRO A 289 15.33 25.12 -29.74
N VAL A 290 14.75 24.75 -30.89
CA VAL A 290 14.13 25.69 -31.84
C VAL A 290 13.00 26.44 -31.14
N ILE A 291 13.05 27.77 -31.21
CA ILE A 291 11.98 28.67 -30.73
C ILE A 291 11.17 29.15 -31.93
N PHE A 292 9.88 28.85 -31.92
CA PHE A 292 8.92 29.42 -32.84
C PHE A 292 8.23 30.63 -32.21
N GLU A 293 8.28 31.78 -32.89
CA GLU A 293 7.54 32.98 -32.53
C GLU A 293 6.63 33.35 -33.69
N GLY A 294 5.32 33.41 -33.46
CA GLY A 294 4.34 33.58 -34.51
C GLY A 294 3.09 34.33 -34.07
N HIS A 295 2.23 34.61 -35.04
CA HIS A 295 0.98 35.34 -34.85
C HIS A 295 -0.24 34.46 -35.14
N GLY A 296 -1.40 34.77 -34.55
CA GLY A 296 -2.61 33.93 -34.65
C GLY A 296 -3.18 33.68 -36.05
N ASN A 297 -2.69 34.36 -37.09
CA ASN A 297 -3.11 34.19 -38.50
C ASN A 297 -1.95 33.71 -39.39
N ASP A 298 -0.83 33.30 -38.81
CA ASP A 298 0.36 32.87 -39.53
C ASP A 298 0.13 31.48 -40.14
N SER A 299 0.44 31.30 -41.43
CA SER A 299 0.29 30.01 -42.12
C SER A 299 1.29 28.95 -41.65
N SER A 300 2.32 29.34 -40.91
CA SER A 300 3.35 28.45 -40.35
C SER A 300 3.02 27.85 -38.98
N LEU A 301 1.84 28.17 -38.42
CA LEU A 301 1.35 27.60 -37.17
C LEU A 301 1.09 26.10 -37.30
N ASN A 302 1.48 25.34 -36.28
CA ASN A 302 1.12 23.93 -36.18
C ASN A 302 -0.15 23.71 -35.35
N HIS A 303 -0.64 22.47 -35.34
CA HIS A 303 -1.86 22.10 -34.59
C HIS A 303 -1.77 22.45 -33.09
N TYR A 304 -0.61 22.27 -32.46
CA TYR A 304 -0.40 22.57 -31.05
C TYR A 304 -0.61 24.05 -30.75
N GLU A 305 0.00 24.92 -31.57
CA GLU A 305 -0.04 26.36 -31.45
C GLU A 305 -1.46 26.91 -31.71
N GLU A 306 -2.18 26.34 -32.69
CA GLU A 306 -3.59 26.65 -32.93
C GLU A 306 -4.47 26.33 -31.72
N VAL A 307 -4.27 25.17 -31.09
CA VAL A 307 -5.02 24.76 -29.90
C VAL A 307 -4.74 25.70 -28.74
N CYS A 308 -3.49 26.13 -28.55
CA CYS A 308 -3.14 27.13 -27.54
C CYS A 308 -3.91 28.44 -27.78
N PHE A 309 -3.94 28.95 -29.02
CA PHE A 309 -4.73 30.15 -29.34
C PHE A 309 -6.23 29.96 -29.10
N LYS A 310 -6.81 28.80 -29.41
CA LYS A 310 -8.23 28.50 -29.19
C LYS A 310 -8.61 28.49 -27.70
N LYS A 311 -7.69 28.14 -26.81
CA LYS A 311 -7.89 28.15 -25.35
C LYS A 311 -7.81 29.54 -24.73
N THR A 312 -7.14 30.49 -25.39
CA THR A 312 -7.07 31.89 -24.92
C THR A 312 -8.33 32.70 -25.27
N HIS A 313 -8.55 33.80 -24.54
CA HIS A 313 -9.67 34.71 -24.81
C HIS A 313 -9.59 35.32 -26.22
N ARG A 314 -10.75 35.68 -26.77
CA ARG A 314 -10.81 36.47 -28.01
C ARG A 314 -10.11 37.82 -27.80
N SER A 315 -9.28 38.19 -28.78
CA SER A 315 -8.48 39.41 -28.77
C SER A 315 -8.80 40.22 -30.00
N ASN A 316 -8.97 41.53 -29.84
CA ASN A 316 -9.15 42.47 -30.96
C ASN A 316 -7.81 42.84 -31.63
N TYR A 317 -6.70 42.45 -31.02
CA TYR A 317 -5.35 42.57 -31.57
C TYR A 317 -4.78 41.21 -31.97
N SER A 318 -3.79 41.20 -32.86
CA SER A 318 -3.07 39.98 -33.25
C SER A 318 -2.44 39.34 -32.02
N ARG A 319 -2.82 38.08 -31.75
CA ARG A 319 -2.27 37.28 -30.66
C ARG A 319 -0.88 36.79 -31.06
N LYS A 320 0.07 36.83 -30.12
CA LYS A 320 1.45 36.35 -30.32
C LYS A 320 1.68 35.07 -29.54
N ILE A 321 2.40 34.12 -30.10
CA ILE A 321 2.81 32.88 -29.42
C ILE A 321 4.32 32.74 -29.47
N LYS A 322 4.92 32.26 -28.37
CA LYS A 322 6.29 31.79 -28.29
C LYS A 322 6.27 30.34 -27.80
N ASN A 323 6.66 29.41 -28.68
CA ASN A 323 6.61 27.96 -28.46
C ASN A 323 8.00 27.33 -28.65
N TYR A 324 8.26 26.23 -27.94
CA TYR A 324 9.46 25.41 -28.11
C TYR A 324 9.05 24.11 -28.77
N ARG A 325 9.46 23.93 -30.04
CA ARG A 325 9.06 22.80 -30.88
C ARG A 325 9.91 21.54 -30.56
N PRO A 326 9.35 20.33 -30.71
CA PRO A 326 10.04 19.08 -30.40
C PRO A 326 11.14 18.75 -31.41
N PHE A 327 12.18 18.05 -30.97
CA PHE A 327 13.20 17.51 -31.86
C PHE A 327 12.61 16.46 -32.81
N SER A 328 13.02 16.47 -34.08
CA SER A 328 12.50 15.52 -35.07
C SER A 328 12.69 14.06 -34.65
N VAL A 329 13.81 13.75 -33.98
CA VAL A 329 14.17 12.41 -33.52
C VAL A 329 13.20 11.82 -32.49
N ILE A 330 12.50 12.65 -31.70
CA ILE A 330 11.54 12.16 -30.71
C ILE A 330 10.25 11.72 -31.41
N SER A 331 9.87 12.43 -32.47
CA SER A 331 8.67 12.12 -33.25
C SER A 331 8.79 10.76 -33.96
N SER A 332 9.95 10.48 -34.54
CA SER A 332 10.31 9.22 -35.21
C SER A 332 11.09 8.24 -34.32
N PHE A 333 11.06 8.41 -32.99
CA PHE A 333 11.92 7.63 -32.07
C PHE A 333 11.80 6.13 -32.27
N ASN A 334 10.60 5.63 -32.56
CA ASN A 334 10.33 4.21 -32.73
C ASN A 334 11.02 3.60 -33.97
N ASP A 335 11.33 4.42 -34.99
CA ASP A 335 11.86 3.98 -36.27
C ASP A 335 13.38 3.70 -36.23
N TYR A 336 14.05 4.17 -35.18
CA TYR A 336 15.50 3.99 -35.00
C TYR A 336 15.87 2.60 -34.47
N SER A 337 17.09 2.16 -34.80
CA SER A 337 17.70 0.95 -34.23
C SER A 337 17.94 1.10 -32.72
N LYS A 338 18.20 -0.02 -32.03
CA LYS A 338 18.43 -0.01 -30.57
C LYS A 338 19.65 0.83 -30.19
N GLU A 339 20.72 0.77 -30.99
CA GLU A 339 21.96 1.53 -30.77
C GLU A 339 21.74 3.04 -30.94
N GLU A 340 21.01 3.44 -31.99
CA GLU A 340 20.63 4.84 -32.20
C GLU A 340 19.71 5.36 -31.10
N LYS A 341 18.71 4.56 -30.68
CA LYS A 341 17.82 4.92 -29.55
C LYS A 341 18.59 5.15 -28.26
N ASN A 342 19.61 4.34 -27.98
CA ASN A 342 20.48 4.54 -26.83
C ASN A 342 21.21 5.89 -26.92
N LYS A 343 21.84 6.19 -28.07
CA LYS A 343 22.53 7.47 -28.29
C LYS A 343 21.61 8.66 -28.14
N ILE A 344 20.43 8.61 -28.77
CA ILE A 344 19.39 9.65 -28.65
C ILE A 344 18.97 9.82 -27.18
N SER A 345 18.66 8.73 -26.48
CA SER A 345 18.25 8.79 -25.07
C SER A 345 19.33 9.38 -24.17
N PHE A 346 20.59 8.95 -24.30
CA PHE A 346 21.68 9.46 -23.47
C PHE A 346 22.00 10.92 -23.78
N SER A 347 21.98 11.32 -25.06
CA SER A 347 22.12 12.72 -25.47
C SER A 347 20.97 13.58 -24.94
N LEU A 348 19.72 13.10 -24.95
CA LEU A 348 18.59 13.82 -24.38
C LEU A 348 18.74 14.00 -22.87
N VAL A 349 19.13 12.96 -22.13
CA VAL A 349 19.37 13.07 -20.67
C VAL A 349 20.46 14.11 -20.37
N LYS A 350 21.60 14.05 -21.07
CA LYS A 350 22.67 15.06 -20.90
C LYS A 350 22.19 16.47 -21.27
N TRP A 351 21.49 16.61 -22.40
CA TRP A 351 20.97 17.89 -22.85
C TRP A 351 19.98 18.51 -21.85
N ILE A 352 19.08 17.71 -21.27
CA ILE A 352 18.12 18.17 -20.24
C ILE A 352 18.83 18.66 -18.98
N ASN A 353 19.90 17.98 -18.55
CA ASN A 353 20.67 18.40 -17.38
C ASN A 353 21.45 19.71 -17.61
N GLN A 354 21.93 19.93 -18.83
CA GLN A 354 22.72 21.12 -19.18
C GLN A 354 21.84 22.30 -19.64
N THR A 355 20.59 22.03 -20.05
CA THR A 355 19.63 23.05 -20.48
C THR A 355 18.40 23.02 -19.56
N PRO A 356 18.39 23.81 -18.47
CA PRO A 356 17.37 23.74 -17.44
C PRO A 356 15.95 23.80 -18.00
N ILE A 357 15.08 22.86 -17.59
CA ILE A 357 13.72 22.71 -18.13
C ILE A 357 12.93 24.02 -18.09
N LYS A 358 13.07 24.81 -17.02
CA LYS A 358 12.43 26.14 -16.88
C LYS A 358 12.65 27.08 -18.08
N SER A 359 13.75 26.94 -18.82
CA SER A 359 14.07 27.78 -19.99
C SER A 359 13.25 27.44 -21.24
N TRP A 360 12.62 26.26 -21.31
CA TRP A 360 11.88 25.78 -22.47
C TRP A 360 10.57 25.06 -22.12
N ALA A 361 10.19 24.98 -20.84
CA ALA A 361 9.01 24.25 -20.36
C ALA A 361 7.67 24.85 -20.77
N TRP A 362 7.64 26.13 -21.14
CA TRP A 362 6.40 26.90 -21.25
C TRP A 362 6.27 27.56 -22.61
N THR A 363 5.09 27.41 -23.20
CA THR A 363 4.62 28.18 -24.35
C THR A 363 3.83 29.39 -23.85
N LYS A 364 4.24 30.58 -24.28
CA LYS A 364 3.61 31.84 -23.86
C LYS A 364 2.74 32.38 -24.99
N VAL A 365 1.43 32.51 -24.74
CA VAL A 365 0.50 33.20 -25.64
C VAL A 365 0.18 34.57 -25.05
N SER A 366 0.50 35.64 -25.80
CA SER A 366 0.23 37.02 -25.42
C SER A 366 -0.92 37.60 -26.25
N TYR A 367 -1.91 38.19 -25.59
CA TYR A 367 -3.13 38.68 -26.22
C TYR A 367 -3.69 39.91 -25.49
N PHE A 368 -4.57 40.66 -26.16
CA PHE A 368 -5.21 41.84 -25.57
C PHE A 368 -6.67 41.55 -25.21
N PHE A 369 -7.01 41.71 -23.94
CA PHE A 369 -8.38 41.60 -23.43
C PHE A 369 -8.59 42.61 -22.29
N TYR A 370 -9.08 43.81 -22.64
CA TYR A 370 -9.10 45.03 -21.82
C TYR A 370 -7.72 45.56 -21.39
N SER A 371 -6.73 44.69 -21.25
CA SER A 371 -5.30 44.96 -21.07
C SER A 371 -4.48 43.88 -21.79
N TRP A 372 -3.17 44.08 -21.93
CA TRP A 372 -2.27 43.00 -22.34
C TRP A 372 -2.23 41.91 -21.28
N LYS A 373 -2.43 40.67 -21.71
CA LYS A 373 -2.40 39.46 -20.89
C LYS A 373 -1.48 38.43 -21.52
N SER A 374 -0.98 37.51 -20.70
CA SER A 374 -0.26 36.34 -21.17
C SER A 374 -0.73 35.08 -20.45
N GLU A 375 -0.85 34.01 -21.20
CA GLU A 375 -1.23 32.69 -20.70
C GLU A 375 -0.10 31.70 -21.00
N LEU A 376 0.19 30.83 -20.04
CA LEU A 376 1.27 29.85 -20.11
C LEU A 376 0.67 28.46 -20.26
N PHE A 377 1.13 27.74 -21.28
CA PHE A 377 0.86 26.33 -21.50
C PHE A 377 2.18 25.57 -21.38
N CYS A 378 2.16 24.25 -21.11
CA CYS A 378 3.37 23.44 -21.29
C CYS A 378 3.92 23.65 -22.72
N SER A 379 5.21 23.51 -22.95
CA SER A 379 5.73 23.57 -24.31
C SER A 379 5.44 22.30 -25.09
N GLU A 380 5.37 22.40 -26.42
CA GLU A 380 5.19 21.24 -27.28
C GLU A 380 6.34 20.22 -27.09
N LEU A 381 7.57 20.72 -26.94
CA LEU A 381 8.74 19.91 -26.60
C LEU A 381 8.54 19.13 -25.27
N LEU A 382 8.13 19.81 -24.18
CA LEU A 382 7.91 19.15 -22.89
C LEU A 382 6.77 18.13 -22.96
N VAL A 383 5.67 18.48 -23.62
CA VAL A 383 4.53 17.56 -23.84
C VAL A 383 4.97 16.34 -24.64
N THR A 384 5.82 16.52 -25.65
CA THR A 384 6.34 15.41 -26.47
C THR A 384 7.26 14.51 -25.65
N LEU A 385 8.19 15.09 -24.88
CA LEU A 385 9.10 14.35 -24.00
C LEU A 385 8.35 13.55 -22.93
N LYS A 386 7.24 14.07 -22.38
CA LYS A 386 6.40 13.34 -21.41
C LYS A 386 5.73 12.10 -21.98
N ASN A 387 5.29 12.18 -23.23
CA ASN A 387 4.34 11.23 -23.80
C ASN A 387 4.96 10.22 -24.77
N LYS A 388 6.23 10.39 -25.16
CA LYS A 388 6.94 9.48 -26.07
C LYS A 388 7.89 8.55 -25.29
N PRO A 389 8.04 7.29 -25.72
CA PRO A 389 8.86 6.31 -25.01
C PRO A 389 10.34 6.41 -25.41
N TRP A 390 10.99 7.52 -25.03
CA TRP A 390 12.40 7.78 -25.38
C TRP A 390 13.38 7.45 -24.25
N LEU A 391 12.90 7.36 -23.01
CA LEU A 391 13.75 7.22 -21.83
C LEU A 391 14.23 5.77 -21.69
N CYS A 392 15.53 5.54 -21.71
CA CYS A 392 16.12 4.22 -21.49
C CYS A 392 15.98 3.76 -20.03
N THR A 393 15.46 2.55 -19.81
CA THR A 393 15.16 1.97 -18.50
C THR A 393 15.56 0.49 -18.45
N THR A 394 15.43 -0.13 -17.27
CA THR A 394 15.62 -1.58 -17.08
C THR A 394 14.71 -2.46 -17.95
N LYS A 395 13.60 -1.92 -18.50
CA LYS A 395 12.71 -2.62 -19.44
C LYS A 395 12.75 -2.09 -20.86
N GLY A 396 13.86 -1.48 -21.26
CA GLY A 396 14.01 -0.83 -22.55
C GLY A 396 13.49 0.61 -22.52
N PHE A 397 12.94 1.10 -23.63
CA PHE A 397 12.54 2.50 -23.73
C PHE A 397 11.08 2.69 -23.31
N CYS A 398 10.87 3.53 -22.29
CA CYS A 398 9.57 3.77 -21.70
C CYS A 398 9.24 5.26 -21.70
N LYS A 399 7.95 5.59 -21.55
CA LYS A 399 7.55 6.98 -21.32
C LYS A 399 8.03 7.40 -19.92
N PRO A 400 8.48 8.64 -19.73
CA PRO A 400 8.88 9.10 -18.41
C PRO A 400 7.80 8.90 -17.33
N SER A 401 6.53 9.15 -17.66
CA SER A 401 5.39 9.00 -16.73
C SER A 401 5.04 7.56 -16.32
N GLU A 402 5.57 6.57 -17.05
CA GLU A 402 5.42 5.14 -16.77
C GLU A 402 6.65 4.58 -16.04
N THR A 403 7.66 5.42 -15.81
CA THR A 403 8.97 5.03 -15.28
C THR A 403 9.13 5.46 -13.83
N PHE A 404 9.77 4.61 -13.03
CA PHE A 404 10.17 4.92 -11.67
C PHE A 404 11.66 5.26 -11.60
N ILE A 405 12.05 6.19 -10.74
CA ILE A 405 13.45 6.36 -10.40
C ILE A 405 13.94 5.14 -9.61
N PHE A 406 15.16 4.68 -9.85
CA PHE A 406 15.70 3.54 -9.11
C PHE A 406 15.91 3.91 -7.63
N ARG A 407 15.15 3.25 -6.74
CA ARG A 407 15.24 3.34 -5.28
C ARG A 407 14.99 1.96 -4.69
N ALA A 408 15.76 1.57 -3.67
CA ALA A 408 15.68 0.24 -3.08
C ALA A 408 14.27 -0.05 -2.51
N GLU A 409 13.65 0.96 -1.89
CA GLU A 409 12.32 0.89 -1.29
C GLU A 409 11.23 0.70 -2.34
N ILE A 410 11.36 1.34 -3.51
CA ILE A 410 10.43 1.16 -4.63
C ILE A 410 10.60 -0.24 -5.23
N LYS A 411 11.86 -0.68 -5.38
CA LYS A 411 12.19 -1.99 -5.93
C LYS A 411 11.72 -3.14 -5.04
N GLU A 412 11.73 -2.96 -3.72
CA GLU A 412 11.15 -3.91 -2.77
C GLU A 412 9.66 -4.16 -3.05
N ILE A 413 8.90 -3.09 -3.29
CA ILE A 413 7.45 -3.15 -3.52
C ILE A 413 7.12 -3.64 -4.93
N LEU A 414 7.70 -3.03 -5.96
CA LEU A 414 7.31 -3.25 -7.36
C LEU A 414 8.18 -4.29 -8.08
N GLY A 415 9.32 -4.68 -7.49
CA GLY A 415 10.25 -5.65 -8.07
C GLY A 415 10.72 -5.26 -9.46
N ASP A 416 11.17 -6.24 -10.25
CA ASP A 416 11.53 -6.02 -11.66
C ASP A 416 10.29 -6.00 -12.59
N SER A 417 9.10 -5.71 -12.05
CA SER A 417 7.86 -5.69 -12.84
C SER A 417 7.61 -4.34 -13.53
N VAL A 418 8.23 -3.27 -13.05
CA VAL A 418 8.12 -1.91 -13.61
C VAL A 418 9.46 -1.44 -14.20
N PRO A 419 9.46 -0.47 -15.13
CA PRO A 419 10.70 0.12 -15.65
C PRO A 419 11.34 1.07 -14.64
N TYR A 420 12.64 0.91 -14.41
CA TYR A 420 13.44 1.83 -13.60
C TYR A 420 14.41 2.64 -14.45
N PHE A 421 14.47 3.94 -14.19
CA PHE A 421 15.51 4.82 -14.70
C PHE A 421 16.69 4.83 -13.72
N GLU A 422 17.86 4.39 -14.22
CA GLU A 422 19.12 4.32 -13.48
C GLU A 422 20.08 5.47 -13.83
N GLY A 423 19.69 6.37 -14.74
CA GLY A 423 20.48 7.53 -15.12
C GLY A 423 20.33 8.71 -14.16
N GLU A 424 21.07 9.79 -14.43
CA GLU A 424 21.04 11.01 -13.63
C GLU A 424 20.20 12.09 -14.32
N LEU A 425 19.18 12.59 -13.63
CA LEU A 425 18.42 13.78 -14.01
C LEU A 425 18.25 14.69 -12.79
N SER A 426 18.28 16.01 -13.00
CA SER A 426 17.98 16.96 -11.92
C SER A 426 16.57 16.75 -11.35
N GLU A 427 16.35 17.08 -10.07
CA GLU A 427 15.03 16.93 -9.43
C GLU A 427 13.91 17.69 -10.15
N ASP A 428 14.22 18.88 -10.67
CA ASP A 428 13.27 19.66 -11.48
C ASP A 428 12.92 18.90 -12.77
N ALA A 429 13.91 18.27 -13.42
CA ALA A 429 13.67 17.48 -14.62
C ALA A 429 12.82 16.24 -14.36
N VAL A 430 13.13 15.49 -13.30
CA VAL A 430 12.37 14.30 -12.86
C VAL A 430 10.91 14.67 -12.63
N ARG A 431 10.65 15.72 -11.85
CA ARG A 431 9.31 16.22 -11.56
C ARG A 431 8.59 16.71 -12.82
N GLN A 432 9.27 17.52 -13.64
CA GLN A 432 8.65 18.09 -14.84
C GLN A 432 8.38 17.03 -15.90
N LEU A 433 9.18 15.97 -16.03
CA LEU A 433 8.91 14.86 -16.95
C LEU A 433 7.85 13.89 -16.41
N GLY A 434 7.54 13.95 -15.11
CA GLY A 434 6.58 13.07 -14.45
C GLY A 434 7.12 11.70 -14.12
N ILE A 435 8.46 11.56 -14.01
CA ILE A 435 9.08 10.31 -13.56
C ILE A 435 8.68 10.08 -12.09
N ARG A 436 8.20 8.89 -11.79
CA ARG A 436 7.67 8.52 -10.47
C ARG A 436 8.83 8.35 -9.50
N THR A 437 8.76 9.02 -8.36
CA THR A 437 9.84 9.03 -7.35
C THR A 437 9.47 8.31 -6.06
N GLU A 438 8.20 7.94 -5.93
CA GLU A 438 7.64 7.31 -4.75
C GLU A 438 6.67 6.22 -5.20
N THR A 439 6.08 5.52 -4.23
CA THR A 439 5.01 4.54 -4.46
C THR A 439 3.75 5.02 -3.77
N THR A 440 3.25 6.21 -4.11
CA THR A 440 1.97 6.73 -3.57
C THR A 440 0.80 5.78 -3.89
N VAL A 441 -0.31 5.93 -3.18
CA VAL A 441 -1.52 5.11 -3.41
C VAL A 441 -1.97 5.20 -4.87
N GLU A 442 -1.96 6.41 -5.44
CA GLU A 442 -2.29 6.66 -6.86
C GLU A 442 -1.35 5.94 -7.83
N GLU A 443 -0.04 5.96 -7.56
CA GLU A 443 0.94 5.28 -8.41
C GLU A 443 0.78 3.76 -8.36
N LEU A 444 0.52 3.19 -7.18
CA LEU A 444 0.28 1.75 -7.01
C LEU A 444 -0.97 1.28 -7.78
N ILE A 445 -2.05 2.06 -7.70
CA ILE A 445 -3.29 1.76 -8.43
C ILE A 445 -3.07 1.91 -9.93
N SER A 446 -2.37 2.97 -10.35
CA SER A 446 -2.01 3.16 -11.75
C SER A 446 -1.19 1.98 -12.29
N VAL A 447 -0.30 1.37 -11.49
CA VAL A 447 0.45 0.17 -11.90
C VAL A 447 -0.49 -1.03 -12.09
N LEU A 448 -1.45 -1.24 -11.20
CA LEU A 448 -2.46 -2.31 -11.36
C LEU A 448 -3.29 -2.10 -12.62
N GLU A 449 -3.82 -0.89 -12.83
CA GLU A 449 -4.64 -0.55 -14.01
C GLU A 449 -3.86 -0.70 -15.32
N GLN A 450 -2.60 -0.27 -15.36
CA GLN A 450 -1.74 -0.48 -16.53
C GLN A 450 -1.49 -1.96 -16.79
N SER A 451 -1.29 -2.75 -15.75
CA SER A 451 -1.11 -4.20 -15.86
C SER A 451 -2.37 -4.86 -16.43
N THR A 452 -3.56 -4.42 -15.98
CA THR A 452 -4.85 -4.84 -16.53
C THR A 452 -5.01 -4.47 -18.00
N LEU A 453 -4.71 -3.22 -18.39
CA LEU A 453 -4.80 -2.75 -19.78
C LEU A 453 -3.86 -3.52 -20.72
N ASN A 454 -2.65 -3.82 -20.24
CA ASN A 454 -1.64 -4.56 -20.99
C ASN A 454 -1.85 -6.08 -20.93
N LYS A 455 -2.86 -6.57 -20.21
CA LYS A 455 -3.09 -8.00 -19.91
C LYS A 455 -1.81 -8.70 -19.41
N SER A 456 -1.05 -8.00 -18.58
CA SER A 456 0.20 -8.47 -18.00
C SER A 456 0.14 -8.38 -16.48
N GLY A 457 1.15 -8.93 -15.80
CA GLY A 457 1.23 -8.92 -14.33
C GLY A 457 1.69 -10.25 -13.76
N SER A 458 2.00 -10.25 -12.47
CA SER A 458 2.34 -11.45 -11.71
C SER A 458 1.64 -11.44 -10.36
N LYS A 459 1.37 -12.64 -9.83
CA LYS A 459 0.78 -12.82 -8.50
C LYS A 459 1.62 -12.13 -7.42
N ASP A 460 2.93 -12.23 -7.54
CA ASP A 460 3.89 -11.66 -6.60
C ASP A 460 3.85 -10.12 -6.58
N LEU A 461 3.85 -9.48 -7.75
CA LEU A 461 3.67 -8.02 -7.85
C LEU A 461 2.35 -7.58 -7.22
N ALA A 462 1.25 -8.22 -7.62
CA ALA A 462 -0.07 -7.90 -7.14
C ALA A 462 -0.16 -8.04 -5.61
N CYS A 463 0.36 -9.14 -5.06
CA CYS A 463 0.41 -9.39 -3.62
C CYS A 463 1.18 -8.30 -2.86
N ARG A 464 2.35 -7.88 -3.36
CA ARG A 464 3.14 -6.79 -2.76
C ARG A 464 2.41 -5.46 -2.79
N ILE A 465 1.74 -5.15 -3.92
CA ILE A 465 0.91 -3.94 -4.03
C ILE A 465 -0.27 -3.99 -3.04
N TYR A 466 -1.01 -5.10 -2.97
CA TYR A 466 -2.15 -5.23 -2.05
C TYR A 466 -1.71 -5.12 -0.60
N ARG A 467 -0.62 -5.78 -0.18
CA ARG A 467 -0.06 -5.64 1.17
C ARG A 467 0.32 -4.19 1.49
N THR A 468 0.90 -3.49 0.52
CA THR A 468 1.26 -2.08 0.66
C THR A 468 0.02 -1.20 0.79
N LEU A 469 -0.99 -1.40 -0.06
CA LEU A 469 -2.27 -0.70 0.04
C LEU A 469 -3.01 -1.02 1.35
N ASP A 470 -2.91 -2.26 1.83
CA ASP A 470 -3.53 -2.66 3.09
C ASP A 470 -2.87 -2.00 4.30
N SER A 471 -1.56 -1.77 4.24
CA SER A 471 -0.84 -1.05 5.31
C SER A 471 -1.17 0.44 5.39
N ARG A 472 -1.88 1.00 4.40
CA ARG A 472 -2.19 2.43 4.28
C ARG A 472 -3.67 2.73 4.54
N GLU A 473 -3.93 3.95 4.97
CA GLU A 473 -5.27 4.51 4.98
C GLU A 473 -5.65 4.89 3.54
N LEU A 474 -6.82 4.41 3.09
CA LEU A 474 -7.35 4.65 1.74
C LEU A 474 -8.54 5.59 1.84
N GLU A 475 -8.57 6.62 1.00
CA GLU A 475 -9.71 7.52 0.87
C GLU A 475 -10.91 6.81 0.21
N SER A 476 -12.12 7.36 0.37
CA SER A 476 -13.34 6.70 -0.10
C SER A 476 -13.41 6.57 -1.63
N ASP A 477 -12.94 7.60 -2.34
CA ASP A 477 -12.86 7.62 -3.80
C ASP A 477 -11.87 6.57 -4.34
N VAL A 478 -10.76 6.36 -3.63
CA VAL A 478 -9.79 5.31 -3.94
C VAL A 478 -10.40 3.92 -3.77
N ILE A 479 -11.11 3.68 -2.67
CA ILE A 479 -11.80 2.41 -2.44
C ILE A 479 -12.85 2.17 -3.53
N ASP A 480 -13.63 3.19 -3.89
CA ASP A 480 -14.63 3.08 -4.96
C ASP A 480 -13.96 2.75 -6.31
N ARG A 481 -12.82 3.36 -6.63
CA ARG A 481 -12.04 3.05 -7.84
C ARG A 481 -11.52 1.61 -7.83
N LEU A 482 -11.02 1.12 -6.70
CA LEU A 482 -10.57 -0.26 -6.54
C LEU A 482 -11.74 -1.26 -6.67
N CYS A 483 -12.91 -0.91 -6.13
CA CYS A 483 -14.11 -1.76 -6.18
C CYS A 483 -14.71 -1.90 -7.59
N ASN A 484 -14.55 -0.88 -8.44
CA ASN A 484 -15.19 -0.82 -9.75
C ASN A 484 -14.28 -1.24 -10.92
N ASN A 485 -12.98 -1.40 -10.70
CA ASN A 485 -12.01 -1.75 -11.74
C ASN A 485 -11.53 -3.20 -11.63
N ASN A 486 -11.05 -3.76 -12.74
CA ASN A 486 -10.43 -5.08 -12.80
C ASN A 486 -9.02 -5.02 -12.20
N ILE A 487 -8.92 -5.07 -10.88
CA ILE A 487 -7.67 -4.88 -10.13
C ILE A 487 -7.20 -6.13 -9.38
N ILE A 488 -7.99 -7.22 -9.38
CA ILE A 488 -7.62 -8.46 -8.71
C ILE A 488 -6.98 -9.42 -9.70
N PHE A 489 -5.68 -9.60 -9.61
CA PHE A 489 -4.94 -10.57 -10.40
C PHE A 489 -5.31 -12.02 -10.03
N ILE A 490 -5.62 -12.83 -11.03
CA ILE A 490 -5.94 -14.25 -10.90
C ILE A 490 -4.92 -15.05 -11.73
N PRO A 491 -3.99 -15.77 -11.07
CA PRO A 491 -3.02 -16.60 -11.77
C PRO A 491 -3.72 -17.80 -12.43
N SER A 492 -3.30 -18.15 -13.64
CA SER A 492 -3.82 -19.28 -14.41
C SER A 492 -2.73 -19.84 -15.32
N ASP A 493 -2.75 -21.16 -15.54
CA ASP A 493 -1.75 -21.88 -16.36
C ASP A 493 -1.86 -21.59 -17.86
N SER A 494 -3.01 -21.13 -18.34
CA SER A 494 -3.25 -20.79 -19.75
C SER A 494 -3.12 -19.28 -20.00
N GLU A 495 -4.04 -18.50 -19.44
CA GLU A 495 -4.04 -17.03 -19.49
C GLU A 495 -4.44 -16.47 -18.13
N SER A 496 -3.52 -15.74 -17.49
CA SER A 496 -3.82 -14.99 -16.27
C SER A 496 -4.82 -13.87 -16.57
N LYS A 497 -5.75 -13.64 -15.64
CA LYS A 497 -6.84 -12.66 -15.82
C LYS A 497 -6.91 -11.69 -14.65
N TRP A 498 -7.52 -10.54 -14.88
CA TRP A 498 -7.84 -9.55 -13.85
C TRP A 498 -9.34 -9.50 -13.65
N ALA A 499 -9.80 -9.48 -12.39
CA ALA A 499 -11.20 -9.46 -12.02
C ALA A 499 -11.55 -8.28 -11.10
N THR A 500 -12.83 -7.97 -11.02
CA THR A 500 -13.37 -7.06 -10.01
C THR A 500 -13.61 -7.77 -8.67
N PRO A 501 -13.68 -7.04 -7.55
CA PRO A 501 -14.12 -7.58 -6.26
C PRO A 501 -15.50 -8.28 -6.27
N ALA A 502 -16.37 -7.94 -7.23
CA ALA A 502 -17.70 -8.55 -7.35
C ALA A 502 -17.70 -9.93 -8.04
N GLU A 503 -16.64 -10.27 -8.78
CA GLU A 503 -16.52 -11.51 -9.55
C GLU A 503 -15.82 -12.64 -8.79
N VAL A 504 -15.36 -12.36 -7.56
CA VAL A 504 -14.53 -13.27 -6.75
C VAL A 504 -15.14 -13.43 -5.36
N ILE A 505 -14.73 -14.50 -4.67
CA ILE A 505 -15.20 -14.84 -3.33
C ILE A 505 -14.00 -15.14 -2.45
N TRP A 506 -14.10 -14.84 -1.15
CA TRP A 506 -13.00 -15.09 -0.24
C TRP A 506 -12.82 -16.57 0.08
N GLU A 507 -13.75 -17.19 0.83
CA GLU A 507 -13.64 -18.55 1.38
C GLU A 507 -13.48 -19.61 0.28
N ASP A 508 -12.54 -20.55 0.46
CA ASP A 508 -12.31 -21.62 -0.51
C ASP A 508 -13.39 -22.72 -0.41
N ARG A 509 -14.27 -22.76 -1.42
CA ARG A 509 -15.31 -23.77 -1.60
C ARG A 509 -15.06 -24.70 -2.79
N SER A 510 -13.82 -24.74 -3.31
CA SER A 510 -13.44 -25.54 -4.48
C SER A 510 -13.74 -27.03 -4.32
N ASN A 511 -13.64 -27.56 -3.09
CA ASN A 511 -13.98 -28.94 -2.75
C ASN A 511 -15.47 -29.30 -2.98
N ILE A 512 -16.38 -28.33 -2.86
CA ILE A 512 -17.83 -28.51 -2.97
C ILE A 512 -18.30 -28.03 -4.34
N LEU A 513 -18.03 -26.77 -4.67
CA LEU A 513 -18.55 -26.06 -5.84
C LEU A 513 -17.63 -26.13 -7.06
N GLY A 514 -16.42 -26.70 -6.92
CA GLY A 514 -15.46 -26.81 -8.01
C GLY A 514 -14.96 -25.43 -8.47
N ASN A 515 -14.68 -25.31 -9.76
CA ASN A 515 -14.09 -24.11 -10.37
C ASN A 515 -15.14 -23.11 -10.89
N ASP A 516 -16.39 -23.20 -10.41
CA ASP A 516 -17.48 -22.29 -10.80
C ASP A 516 -17.22 -20.85 -10.28
N PHE A 517 -16.36 -20.70 -9.25
CA PHE A 517 -15.96 -19.43 -8.66
C PHE A 517 -14.44 -19.32 -8.57
N VAL A 518 -13.97 -18.08 -8.39
CA VAL A 518 -12.57 -17.78 -8.06
C VAL A 518 -12.48 -17.50 -6.57
N TYR A 519 -11.71 -18.33 -5.86
CA TYR A 519 -11.54 -18.25 -4.42
C TYR A 519 -10.24 -17.52 -4.08
N LEU A 520 -10.31 -16.46 -3.28
CA LEU A 520 -9.15 -15.64 -2.94
C LEU A 520 -8.33 -16.21 -1.78
N GLU A 521 -8.93 -16.97 -0.86
CA GLU A 521 -8.22 -17.53 0.30
C GLU A 521 -7.02 -18.40 -0.12
N SER A 522 -7.19 -19.26 -1.13
CA SER A 522 -6.10 -20.10 -1.65
C SER A 522 -5.07 -19.31 -2.47
N LEU A 523 -5.45 -18.16 -3.02
CA LEU A 523 -4.55 -17.30 -3.78
C LEU A 523 -3.77 -16.34 -2.87
N TYR A 524 -4.40 -15.73 -1.89
CA TYR A 524 -3.90 -14.62 -1.10
C TYR A 524 -4.26 -14.76 0.39
N PRO A 525 -3.82 -15.82 1.09
CA PRO A 525 -4.33 -16.17 2.43
C PRO A 525 -4.16 -15.05 3.48
N ASP A 526 -3.09 -14.26 3.40
CA ASP A 526 -2.80 -13.20 4.37
C ASP A 526 -3.58 -11.90 4.16
N LEU A 527 -4.43 -11.81 3.13
CA LEU A 527 -5.07 -10.56 2.70
C LEU A 527 -6.60 -10.54 2.94
N LYS A 528 -7.11 -11.36 3.87
CA LYS A 528 -8.55 -11.43 4.19
C LYS A 528 -9.15 -10.07 4.49
N ASP A 529 -8.48 -9.32 5.36
CA ASP A 529 -8.95 -8.02 5.81
C ASP A 529 -8.96 -6.99 4.67
N PHE A 530 -7.94 -7.00 3.81
CA PHE A 530 -7.91 -6.14 2.63
C PHE A 530 -9.09 -6.41 1.69
N PHE A 531 -9.28 -7.67 1.28
CA PHE A 531 -10.32 -8.01 0.31
C PHE A 531 -11.73 -7.91 0.89
N VAL A 532 -11.98 -8.48 2.07
CA VAL A 532 -13.33 -8.54 2.65
C VAL A 532 -13.70 -7.22 3.32
N LYS A 533 -12.85 -6.65 4.18
CA LYS A 533 -13.21 -5.45 4.96
C LYS A 533 -13.07 -4.16 4.15
N LYS A 534 -12.00 -4.01 3.35
CA LYS A 534 -11.79 -2.78 2.56
C LYS A 534 -12.46 -2.81 1.20
N LEU A 535 -12.24 -3.87 0.41
CA LEU A 535 -12.79 -3.99 -0.94
C LEU A 535 -14.19 -4.62 -1.00
N LYS A 536 -14.77 -5.00 0.14
CA LYS A 536 -16.13 -5.57 0.25
C LYS A 536 -16.33 -6.81 -0.63
N VAL A 537 -15.28 -7.59 -0.89
CA VAL A 537 -15.41 -8.92 -1.49
C VAL A 537 -16.30 -9.76 -0.58
N LYS A 538 -17.24 -10.50 -1.18
CA LYS A 538 -18.10 -11.40 -0.42
C LYS A 538 -17.26 -12.45 0.30
N GLU A 539 -17.48 -12.61 1.61
CA GLU A 539 -16.75 -13.58 2.42
C GLU A 539 -17.03 -15.00 1.94
N ASP A 540 -18.29 -15.34 1.66
CA ASP A 540 -18.70 -16.65 1.16
C ASP A 540 -19.77 -16.52 0.07
N VAL A 541 -20.07 -17.63 -0.62
CA VAL A 541 -21.18 -17.73 -1.57
C VAL A 541 -22.53 -17.59 -0.87
N ASP A 542 -23.52 -17.05 -1.58
CA ASP A 542 -24.89 -16.99 -1.08
C ASP A 542 -25.51 -18.40 -0.98
N ASN A 543 -26.42 -18.61 -0.02
CA ASN A 543 -27.04 -19.94 0.17
C ASN A 543 -27.79 -20.47 -1.06
N GLU A 544 -28.23 -19.59 -1.97
CA GLU A 544 -28.86 -19.97 -3.25
C GLU A 544 -27.93 -20.81 -4.13
N VAL A 545 -26.61 -20.55 -4.08
CA VAL A 545 -25.61 -21.30 -4.85
C VAL A 545 -25.60 -22.76 -4.42
N TYR A 546 -25.65 -23.03 -3.12
CA TYR A 546 -25.73 -24.39 -2.59
C TYR A 546 -27.05 -25.08 -2.97
N ALA A 547 -28.17 -24.35 -2.95
CA ALA A 547 -29.47 -24.88 -3.39
C ALA A 547 -29.48 -25.26 -4.87
N ASN A 548 -28.95 -24.39 -5.73
CA ASN A 548 -28.80 -24.66 -7.16
C ASN A 548 -27.84 -25.83 -7.42
N TYR A 549 -26.76 -25.94 -6.63
CA TYR A 549 -25.84 -27.06 -6.74
C TYR A 549 -26.48 -28.39 -6.33
N TRP A 550 -27.35 -28.40 -5.30
CA TRP A 550 -28.17 -29.59 -4.97
C TRP A 550 -29.00 -30.00 -6.19
N LEU A 551 -29.72 -29.06 -6.83
CA LEU A 551 -30.51 -29.37 -8.02
C LEU A 551 -29.64 -29.91 -9.17
N LYS A 552 -28.44 -29.38 -9.39
CA LYS A 552 -27.51 -29.93 -10.40
C LYS A 552 -27.09 -31.37 -10.07
N LEU A 553 -26.81 -31.68 -8.80
CA LEU A 553 -26.42 -33.03 -8.36
C LEU A 553 -27.52 -34.06 -8.62
N GLN A 554 -28.80 -33.66 -8.56
CA GLN A 554 -29.93 -34.57 -8.75
C GLN A 554 -30.20 -34.92 -10.23
N GLU A 555 -29.74 -34.09 -11.17
CA GLU A 555 -29.94 -34.27 -12.62
C GLU A 555 -28.85 -35.16 -13.25
N LYS A 556 -27.61 -35.04 -12.77
CA LYS A 556 -26.47 -35.85 -13.21
C LYS A 556 -25.72 -36.41 -12.00
N PRO A 557 -26.27 -37.41 -11.29
CA PRO A 557 -25.57 -38.05 -10.20
C PRO A 557 -24.29 -38.70 -10.74
N GLY A 558 -23.13 -38.16 -10.38
CA GLY A 558 -21.84 -38.73 -10.77
C GLY A 558 -21.70 -40.19 -10.30
N ASN A 559 -20.81 -40.95 -10.92
CA ASN A 559 -20.61 -42.38 -10.59
C ASN A 559 -20.09 -42.59 -9.15
N ASN A 560 -19.44 -41.59 -8.55
CA ASN A 560 -18.89 -41.70 -7.20
C ASN A 560 -19.87 -41.22 -6.13
N LYS A 561 -20.63 -42.18 -5.58
CA LYS A 561 -21.67 -41.94 -4.57
C LYS A 561 -21.13 -41.38 -3.24
N GLU A 562 -19.90 -41.72 -2.86
CA GLU A 562 -19.29 -41.23 -1.62
C GLU A 562 -18.90 -39.75 -1.71
N GLN A 563 -18.43 -39.31 -2.89
CA GLN A 563 -18.20 -37.88 -3.16
C GLN A 563 -19.50 -37.06 -3.13
N ILE A 564 -20.62 -37.64 -3.58
CA ILE A 564 -21.94 -36.99 -3.49
C ILE A 564 -22.32 -36.78 -2.02
N GLU A 565 -22.18 -37.80 -1.18
CA GLU A 565 -22.48 -37.72 0.26
C GLU A 565 -21.64 -36.65 0.96
N ASN A 566 -20.34 -36.54 0.64
CA ASN A 566 -19.47 -35.50 1.18
C ASN A 566 -19.92 -34.09 0.80
N LYS A 567 -20.29 -33.89 -0.47
CA LYS A 567 -20.82 -32.60 -0.96
C LYS A 567 -22.18 -32.27 -0.34
N LEU A 568 -23.08 -33.25 -0.27
CA LEU A 568 -24.39 -33.10 0.35
C LEU A 568 -24.30 -32.81 1.85
N ASN A 569 -23.32 -33.35 2.56
CA ASN A 569 -23.12 -33.01 3.98
C ASN A 569 -22.90 -31.51 4.17
N ALA A 570 -22.06 -30.87 3.35
CA ALA A 570 -21.84 -29.43 3.40
C ALA A 570 -23.10 -28.65 2.98
N ILE A 571 -23.70 -29.02 1.85
CA ILE A 571 -24.93 -28.38 1.33
C ILE A 571 -26.08 -28.46 2.35
N TYR A 572 -26.29 -29.61 2.97
CA TYR A 572 -27.38 -29.80 3.92
C TYR A 572 -27.21 -28.90 5.15
N ARG A 573 -25.97 -28.66 5.59
CA ARG A 573 -25.69 -27.75 6.72
C ARG A 573 -26.07 -26.31 6.37
N GLU A 574 -25.71 -25.86 5.18
CA GLU A 574 -26.08 -24.52 4.68
C GLU A 574 -27.59 -24.38 4.51
N ILE A 575 -28.24 -25.34 3.86
CA ILE A 575 -29.69 -25.33 3.64
C ILE A 575 -30.48 -25.43 4.95
N ARG A 576 -29.95 -26.15 5.95
CA ARG A 576 -30.57 -26.24 7.27
C ARG A 576 -30.69 -24.87 7.94
N THR A 577 -29.75 -23.96 7.74
CA THR A 577 -29.84 -22.60 8.30
C THR A 577 -31.11 -21.88 7.81
N ILE A 578 -31.45 -22.05 6.53
CA ILE A 578 -32.70 -21.53 5.94
C ILE A 578 -33.94 -22.26 6.48
N CYS A 579 -33.86 -23.58 6.66
CA CYS A 579 -34.98 -24.34 7.27
C CYS A 579 -35.31 -23.86 8.69
N GLN A 580 -34.35 -23.29 9.41
CA GLN A 580 -34.55 -22.73 10.76
C GLN A 580 -35.17 -21.32 10.77
N MET A 581 -35.18 -20.62 9.63
CA MET A 581 -35.81 -19.30 9.50
C MET A 581 -37.34 -19.44 9.53
N ASN A 582 -38.03 -18.40 10.03
CA ASN A 582 -39.48 -18.29 9.93
C ASN A 582 -39.90 -18.24 8.45
N GLU A 583 -41.13 -18.65 8.13
CA GLU A 583 -41.57 -18.71 6.73
C GLU A 583 -41.54 -17.35 6.01
N GLU A 584 -41.73 -16.25 6.74
CA GLU A 584 -41.70 -14.88 6.23
C GLU A 584 -40.29 -14.39 5.90
N ASP A 585 -39.26 -14.93 6.58
CA ASP A 585 -37.85 -14.53 6.44
C ASP A 585 -37.10 -15.36 5.38
N ARG A 586 -37.76 -16.36 4.78
CA ARG A 586 -37.13 -17.25 3.81
C ARG A 586 -36.95 -16.55 2.45
N PRO A 587 -35.81 -16.74 1.76
CA PRO A 587 -35.55 -16.12 0.46
C PRO A 587 -36.61 -16.46 -0.60
N ASP A 588 -36.87 -15.55 -1.54
CA ASP A 588 -37.90 -15.71 -2.59
C ASP A 588 -37.70 -16.98 -3.44
N TRP A 589 -36.44 -17.34 -3.73
CA TRP A 589 -36.10 -18.54 -4.50
C TRP A 589 -36.43 -19.85 -3.76
N TRP A 590 -36.61 -19.82 -2.43
CA TRP A 590 -36.79 -21.00 -1.58
C TRP A 590 -37.97 -21.86 -2.02
N LYS A 591 -39.13 -21.25 -2.32
CA LYS A 591 -40.34 -21.97 -2.76
C LYS A 591 -40.12 -22.71 -4.09
N SER A 592 -39.40 -22.08 -5.03
CA SER A 592 -39.05 -22.73 -6.29
C SER A 592 -38.05 -23.85 -6.08
N PHE A 593 -37.11 -23.73 -5.15
CA PHE A 593 -36.16 -24.78 -4.83
C PHE A 593 -36.86 -25.99 -4.19
N LEU A 594 -37.67 -25.75 -3.16
CA LEU A 594 -38.37 -26.79 -2.39
C LEU A 594 -39.26 -27.67 -3.26
N SER A 595 -39.94 -27.08 -4.26
CA SER A 595 -40.80 -27.83 -5.19
C SER A 595 -40.04 -28.73 -6.17
N LYS A 596 -38.75 -28.46 -6.42
CA LYS A 596 -37.91 -29.20 -7.37
C LYS A 596 -36.95 -30.18 -6.69
N ALA A 597 -36.61 -29.94 -5.43
CA ALA A 597 -35.58 -30.67 -4.72
C ALA A 597 -36.00 -32.13 -4.44
N LYS A 598 -35.11 -33.06 -4.77
CA LYS A 598 -35.20 -34.47 -4.40
C LYS A 598 -34.32 -34.77 -3.19
N ILE A 599 -34.68 -35.79 -2.42
CA ILE A 599 -33.96 -36.22 -1.21
C ILE A 599 -33.00 -37.36 -1.55
N TRP A 600 -31.77 -37.27 -1.05
CA TRP A 600 -30.80 -38.35 -1.14
C TRP A 600 -31.14 -39.47 -0.16
N THR A 601 -31.15 -40.71 -0.64
CA THR A 601 -31.60 -41.89 0.10
C THR A 601 -30.42 -42.75 0.57
N GLN A 602 -30.66 -43.62 1.55
CA GLN A 602 -29.67 -44.60 2.01
C GLN A 602 -29.28 -45.60 0.90
N ASP A 603 -30.15 -45.79 -0.09
CA ASP A 603 -29.90 -46.59 -1.29
C ASP A 603 -29.04 -45.86 -2.34
N LYS A 604 -28.61 -44.64 -2.00
CA LYS A 604 -27.73 -43.78 -2.79
C LYS A 604 -28.38 -43.39 -4.12
N SER A 605 -29.64 -42.95 -4.05
CA SER A 605 -30.42 -42.36 -5.15
C SER A 605 -31.12 -41.06 -4.71
N PHE A 606 -31.56 -40.25 -5.67
CA PHE A 606 -32.38 -39.06 -5.41
C PHE A 606 -33.86 -39.36 -5.70
N GLU A 607 -34.70 -39.29 -4.67
CA GLU A 607 -36.13 -39.60 -4.76
C GLU A 607 -37.00 -38.39 -4.36
N LYS A 608 -38.27 -38.39 -4.76
CA LYS A 608 -39.20 -37.32 -4.36
C LYS A 608 -39.45 -37.37 -2.85
N PRO A 609 -39.59 -36.22 -2.16
CA PRO A 609 -39.85 -36.21 -0.72
C PRO A 609 -41.01 -37.11 -0.26
N SER A 610 -42.09 -37.18 -1.05
CA SER A 610 -43.26 -38.03 -0.76
C SER A 610 -43.01 -39.55 -0.86
N GLN A 611 -41.87 -39.97 -1.41
CA GLN A 611 -41.48 -41.38 -1.59
C GLN A 611 -40.37 -41.81 -0.62
N VAL A 612 -39.89 -40.89 0.23
CA VAL A 612 -38.76 -41.13 1.14
C VAL A 612 -39.22 -41.05 2.57
N TYR A 613 -39.00 -42.12 3.33
CA TYR A 613 -39.36 -42.19 4.74
C TYR A 613 -38.21 -41.78 5.65
N VAL A 614 -38.52 -41.03 6.70
CA VAL A 614 -37.56 -40.76 7.78
C VAL A 614 -37.47 -42.00 8.66
N PRO A 615 -36.30 -42.66 8.80
CA PRO A 615 -36.15 -43.88 9.60
C PRO A 615 -35.98 -43.53 11.09
N ASP A 616 -37.02 -42.95 11.67
CA ASP A 616 -37.05 -42.50 13.07
C ASP A 616 -37.24 -43.65 14.07
N ASP A 617 -37.78 -44.79 13.61
CA ASP A 617 -37.91 -46.03 14.38
C ASP A 617 -36.94 -47.13 13.87
N GLY A 618 -36.08 -47.62 14.76
CA GLY A 618 -35.07 -48.62 14.42
C GLY A 618 -35.65 -50.02 14.12
N ASN A 619 -36.70 -50.46 14.82
CA ASN A 619 -37.24 -51.80 14.58
C ASN A 619 -38.09 -51.79 13.31
N LEU A 620 -38.96 -50.78 13.13
CA LEU A 620 -39.73 -50.64 11.88
C LEU A 620 -38.82 -50.49 10.67
N ARG A 621 -37.69 -49.79 10.81
CA ARG A 621 -36.67 -49.73 9.77
C ARG A 621 -36.16 -51.13 9.41
N GLU A 622 -35.77 -51.96 10.38
CA GLU A 622 -35.26 -53.31 10.07
C GLU A 622 -36.31 -54.23 9.44
N ILE A 623 -37.61 -54.03 9.73
CA ILE A 623 -38.72 -54.72 9.05
C ILE A 623 -38.71 -54.41 7.55
N PHE A 624 -38.71 -53.13 7.20
CA PHE A 624 -38.87 -52.70 5.81
C PHE A 624 -37.55 -52.57 5.02
N LYS A 625 -36.39 -52.62 5.69
CA LYS A 625 -35.04 -52.46 5.09
C LYS A 625 -34.73 -53.46 3.98
N LYS A 626 -35.33 -54.64 3.97
CA LYS A 626 -35.13 -55.64 2.91
C LYS A 626 -35.90 -55.32 1.63
N ASN A 627 -36.90 -54.43 1.71
CA ASN A 627 -37.74 -54.07 0.59
C ASN A 627 -37.12 -52.94 -0.23
N LYS A 628 -36.65 -53.27 -1.43
CA LYS A 628 -35.94 -52.32 -2.32
C LYS A 628 -36.83 -51.18 -2.85
N ASN A 629 -38.15 -51.25 -2.64
CA ASN A 629 -39.08 -50.22 -3.09
C ASN A 629 -39.40 -49.17 -2.00
N ILE A 630 -38.82 -49.31 -0.81
CA ILE A 630 -38.97 -48.36 0.29
C ILE A 630 -37.63 -47.66 0.51
N SER A 631 -37.59 -46.36 0.21
CA SER A 631 -36.37 -45.57 0.37
C SER A 631 -36.37 -44.81 1.69
N PHE A 632 -35.27 -44.90 2.42
CA PHE A 632 -35.05 -44.16 3.66
C PHE A 632 -34.17 -42.93 3.42
N ALA A 633 -34.50 -41.82 4.09
CA ALA A 633 -33.70 -40.61 4.02
C ALA A 633 -32.27 -40.87 4.50
N TRP A 634 -31.29 -40.44 3.71
CA TRP A 634 -29.89 -40.40 4.12
C TRP A 634 -29.63 -39.19 5.03
N ARG A 635 -28.60 -39.29 5.85
CA ARG A 635 -28.08 -38.20 6.68
C ARG A 635 -26.59 -38.40 6.92
N PRO A 636 -25.85 -37.31 7.22
CA PRO A 636 -24.46 -37.41 7.65
C PRO A 636 -24.27 -38.34 8.86
N GLN A 637 -23.31 -39.26 8.78
CA GLN A 637 -23.17 -40.40 9.72
C GLN A 637 -22.93 -40.00 11.18
N LYS A 638 -22.27 -38.87 11.43
CA LYS A 638 -21.90 -38.40 12.79
C LYS A 638 -23.00 -37.63 13.52
N ASP A 639 -24.02 -37.17 12.79
CA ASP A 639 -25.05 -36.32 13.37
C ASP A 639 -26.17 -37.15 14.02
N SER A 640 -27.06 -36.54 14.80
CA SER A 640 -28.24 -37.22 15.38
C SER A 640 -29.47 -37.06 14.47
N PHE A 641 -30.44 -37.99 14.53
CA PHE A 641 -31.65 -37.88 13.69
C PHE A 641 -32.47 -36.64 14.04
N ASN A 642 -32.43 -36.23 15.31
CA ASN A 642 -33.13 -35.04 15.79
C ASN A 642 -32.53 -33.75 15.21
N TYR A 643 -31.21 -33.70 15.02
CA TYR A 643 -30.51 -32.55 14.44
C TYR A 643 -31.06 -32.16 13.05
N TRP A 644 -31.49 -33.16 12.27
CA TRP A 644 -32.02 -33.01 10.91
C TRP A 644 -33.56 -32.98 10.84
N SER A 645 -34.25 -33.08 11.98
CA SER A 645 -35.73 -33.12 12.03
C SER A 645 -36.40 -31.92 11.38
N ILE A 646 -35.82 -30.72 11.53
CA ILE A 646 -36.32 -29.48 10.92
C ILE A 646 -36.28 -29.55 9.39
N VAL A 647 -35.22 -30.14 8.83
CA VAL A 647 -35.09 -30.33 7.38
C VAL A 647 -36.14 -31.32 6.91
N TYR A 648 -36.31 -32.46 7.58
CA TYR A 648 -37.31 -33.45 7.19
C TYR A 648 -38.75 -32.89 7.23
N LYS A 649 -39.07 -32.11 8.26
CA LYS A 649 -40.38 -31.43 8.37
C LYS A 649 -40.57 -30.38 7.27
N THR A 650 -39.55 -29.58 6.99
CA THR A 650 -39.63 -28.51 5.97
C THR A 650 -39.80 -29.07 4.56
N PHE A 651 -39.21 -30.23 4.27
CA PHE A 651 -39.38 -30.94 3.00
C PHE A 651 -40.59 -31.88 2.99
N HIS A 652 -41.40 -31.92 4.05
CA HIS A 652 -42.59 -32.75 4.19
C HIS A 652 -42.35 -34.26 4.01
N LEU A 653 -41.25 -34.78 4.55
CA LEU A 653 -40.99 -36.23 4.50
C LEU A 653 -41.89 -36.97 5.51
N PRO A 654 -42.52 -38.09 5.11
CA PRO A 654 -43.25 -38.95 6.03
C PRO A 654 -42.32 -39.63 7.05
N PHE A 655 -42.68 -39.58 8.33
CA PHE A 655 -41.99 -40.33 9.39
C PHE A 655 -42.43 -41.79 9.37
N LEU A 656 -41.48 -42.72 9.53
CA LEU A 656 -41.75 -44.14 9.45
C LEU A 656 -42.68 -44.59 10.58
N SER A 657 -42.50 -44.07 11.79
CA SER A 657 -43.37 -44.38 12.94
C SER A 657 -44.84 -43.98 12.73
N ASP A 658 -45.09 -42.87 12.05
CA ASP A 658 -46.45 -42.38 11.77
C ASP A 658 -47.08 -43.02 10.51
N SER A 659 -46.27 -43.61 9.63
CA SER A 659 -46.74 -44.15 8.34
C SER A 659 -47.04 -45.65 8.36
N VAL A 660 -46.54 -46.39 9.37
CA VAL A 660 -46.72 -47.83 9.48
C VAL A 660 -47.97 -48.17 10.29
N ILE A 661 -48.84 -48.99 9.71
CA ILE A 661 -50.01 -49.56 10.39
C ILE A 661 -49.70 -51.01 10.74
N ALA A 662 -49.93 -51.42 11.99
CA ALA A 662 -49.65 -52.78 12.43
C ALA A 662 -50.95 -53.46 12.91
N ASN A 663 -51.21 -54.68 12.45
CA ASN A 663 -52.40 -55.48 12.80
C ASN A 663 -52.03 -56.96 13.01
N ILE A 664 -52.84 -57.69 13.78
CA ILE A 664 -52.62 -59.13 13.98
C ILE A 664 -52.87 -59.89 12.68
N ALA A 665 -51.94 -60.77 12.32
CA ALA A 665 -52.08 -61.69 11.20
C ALA A 665 -52.67 -63.03 11.67
N GLU A 666 -51.99 -63.67 12.61
CA GLU A 666 -52.35 -64.98 13.16
C GLU A 666 -51.82 -65.12 14.59
N TYR A 667 -52.58 -65.78 15.46
CA TYR A 667 -52.13 -66.13 16.80
C TYR A 667 -52.78 -67.42 17.30
N LYS A 668 -52.13 -68.10 18.26
CA LYS A 668 -52.66 -69.29 18.93
C LYS A 668 -52.75 -69.05 20.43
N GLU A 669 -53.98 -69.01 20.94
CA GLU A 669 -54.28 -68.83 22.37
C GLU A 669 -53.83 -70.05 23.17
N ASP A 670 -53.21 -69.81 24.33
CA ASP A 670 -52.75 -70.86 25.25
C ASP A 670 -53.52 -70.77 26.58
N ASN A 671 -53.61 -69.58 27.19
CA ASN A 671 -54.43 -69.32 28.39
C ASN A 671 -54.85 -67.85 28.49
N VAL A 672 -56.08 -67.60 28.99
CA VAL A 672 -56.53 -66.28 29.45
C VAL A 672 -55.98 -66.05 30.86
N ILE A 673 -55.26 -64.96 31.09
CA ILE A 673 -54.77 -64.63 32.44
C ILE A 673 -55.91 -63.96 33.22
N GLU A 674 -56.29 -64.51 34.39
CA GLU A 674 -57.35 -63.93 35.25
C GLU A 674 -56.97 -62.57 35.86
N LYS A 675 -55.66 -62.27 35.98
CA LYS A 675 -55.12 -60.99 36.47
C LYS A 675 -53.92 -60.53 35.63
N PRO A 676 -53.88 -59.27 35.14
CA PRO A 676 -52.75 -58.76 34.35
C PRO A 676 -51.44 -58.86 35.13
N LYS A 677 -50.39 -59.44 34.52
CA LYS A 677 -49.07 -59.63 35.14
C LYS A 677 -48.13 -58.46 34.87
N PHE A 678 -48.27 -57.77 33.74
CA PHE A 678 -47.35 -56.73 33.28
C PHE A 678 -47.99 -55.33 33.28
N LEU A 679 -49.14 -55.16 32.65
CA LEU A 679 -49.93 -53.94 32.62
C LEU A 679 -50.92 -53.89 33.80
N THR A 680 -50.38 -53.96 35.02
CA THR A 680 -51.13 -53.86 36.28
C THR A 680 -51.83 -52.49 36.41
N LYS A 681 -52.80 -52.37 37.33
CA LYS A 681 -53.46 -51.07 37.64
C LYS A 681 -52.42 -49.97 37.93
N SER A 682 -51.43 -50.29 38.77
CA SER A 682 -50.36 -49.38 39.15
C SER A 682 -49.45 -49.01 37.97
N ALA A 683 -49.14 -49.95 37.06
CA ALA A 683 -48.37 -49.65 35.85
C ALA A 683 -49.14 -48.67 34.93
N LYS A 684 -50.44 -48.90 34.68
CA LYS A 684 -51.28 -48.02 33.85
C LYS A 684 -51.29 -46.58 34.38
N ILE A 685 -51.43 -46.40 35.70
CA ILE A 685 -51.39 -45.08 36.36
C ILE A 685 -50.04 -44.39 36.15
N LEU A 686 -48.93 -45.10 36.37
CA LEU A 686 -47.59 -44.53 36.24
C LEU A 686 -47.25 -44.13 34.80
N ILE A 687 -47.74 -44.88 33.81
CA ILE A 687 -47.54 -44.58 32.38
C ILE A 687 -48.29 -43.30 32.00
N LEU A 688 -49.58 -43.21 32.32
CA LEU A 688 -50.41 -42.06 31.98
C LEU A 688 -49.99 -40.79 32.72
N THR A 689 -49.60 -40.92 34.00
CA THR A 689 -49.09 -39.79 34.80
C THR A 689 -47.79 -39.26 34.22
N TRP A 690 -46.89 -40.16 33.79
CA TRP A 690 -45.63 -39.73 33.16
C TRP A 690 -45.87 -38.98 31.85
N ILE A 691 -46.81 -39.44 31.01
CA ILE A 691 -47.12 -38.76 29.74
C ILE A 691 -47.67 -37.36 30.01
N LYS A 692 -48.58 -37.19 30.98
CA LYS A 692 -49.11 -35.88 31.37
C LYS A 692 -47.99 -34.91 31.81
N GLU A 693 -47.13 -35.38 32.71
CA GLU A 693 -46.05 -34.55 33.28
C GLU A 693 -44.94 -34.22 32.28
N LYS A 694 -44.70 -35.09 31.28
CA LYS A 694 -43.65 -34.88 30.27
C LYS A 694 -44.14 -34.23 29.00
N SER A 695 -45.42 -34.37 28.65
CA SER A 695 -46.03 -33.78 27.45
C SER A 695 -47.55 -33.68 27.62
N GLU A 696 -48.01 -32.56 28.19
CA GLU A 696 -49.45 -32.26 28.32
C GLU A 696 -50.17 -32.31 26.96
N ILE A 697 -49.48 -31.92 25.89
CA ILE A 697 -50.02 -31.95 24.52
C ILE A 697 -50.28 -33.39 24.06
N ASP A 698 -49.32 -34.30 24.26
CA ASP A 698 -49.52 -35.71 23.90
C ASP A 698 -50.58 -36.37 24.78
N TYR A 699 -50.65 -35.99 26.06
CA TYR A 699 -51.66 -36.47 26.98
C TYR A 699 -53.08 -36.06 26.54
N GLN A 700 -53.26 -34.78 26.20
CA GLN A 700 -54.54 -34.28 25.70
C GLN A 700 -54.94 -34.97 24.38
N ARG A 701 -53.99 -35.15 23.45
CA ARG A 701 -54.22 -35.92 22.22
C ARG A 701 -54.72 -37.34 22.49
N LEU A 702 -54.19 -38.01 23.51
CA LEU A 702 -54.61 -39.36 23.87
C LEU A 702 -56.02 -39.39 24.49
N LEU A 703 -56.39 -38.35 25.25
CA LEU A 703 -57.74 -38.16 25.78
C LEU A 703 -58.74 -37.94 24.64
N ASP A 704 -58.44 -37.01 23.73
CA ASP A 704 -59.32 -36.66 22.60
C ASP A 704 -59.56 -37.87 21.69
N ASN A 705 -58.53 -38.70 21.46
CA ASN A 705 -58.61 -39.93 20.67
C ASN A 705 -59.13 -41.14 21.46
N LYS A 706 -59.55 -40.98 22.73
CA LYS A 706 -60.03 -42.04 23.62
C LYS A 706 -59.02 -43.18 23.88
N ILE A 707 -57.74 -42.99 23.56
CA ILE A 707 -56.70 -44.01 23.74
C ILE A 707 -56.39 -44.24 25.22
N VAL A 708 -56.53 -43.20 26.06
CA VAL A 708 -56.41 -43.34 27.52
C VAL A 708 -57.37 -44.42 28.03
N ASN A 709 -58.64 -44.37 27.63
CA ASN A 709 -59.66 -45.36 28.02
C ASN A 709 -59.31 -46.76 27.49
N VAL A 710 -58.82 -46.85 26.25
CA VAL A 710 -58.37 -48.12 25.66
C VAL A 710 -57.24 -48.75 26.48
N LEU A 711 -56.23 -47.97 26.89
CA LEU A 711 -55.13 -48.46 27.73
C LEU A 711 -55.61 -48.88 29.12
N CYS A 712 -56.50 -48.09 29.73
CA CYS A 712 -57.11 -48.40 31.02
C CYS A 712 -57.85 -49.75 31.00
N ASP A 713 -58.60 -50.01 29.93
CA ASP A 713 -59.41 -51.23 29.76
C ASP A 713 -58.62 -52.43 29.20
N THR A 714 -57.33 -52.27 28.87
CA THR A 714 -56.56 -53.32 28.21
C THR A 714 -56.28 -54.52 29.13
N ASN A 715 -56.55 -55.74 28.65
CA ASN A 715 -56.23 -57.01 29.31
C ASN A 715 -55.05 -57.74 28.65
N GLU A 716 -54.53 -58.78 29.29
CA GLU A 716 -53.38 -59.57 28.80
C GLU A 716 -53.77 -60.99 28.38
N VAL A 717 -53.26 -61.43 27.24
CA VAL A 717 -53.42 -62.82 26.75
C VAL A 717 -52.06 -63.42 26.42
N ILE A 718 -51.79 -64.62 26.95
CA ILE A 718 -50.57 -65.38 26.63
C ILE A 718 -50.85 -66.29 25.44
N VAL A 719 -50.01 -66.15 24.42
CA VAL A 719 -50.12 -66.90 23.15
C VAL A 719 -48.88 -67.75 22.92
N SER A 720 -49.07 -68.91 22.30
CA SER A 720 -47.97 -69.83 21.92
C SER A 720 -47.29 -69.43 20.60
N SER A 721 -47.98 -68.67 19.75
CA SER A 721 -47.44 -68.04 18.54
C SER A 721 -48.14 -66.72 18.26
N LEU A 722 -47.40 -65.72 17.79
CA LEU A 722 -47.91 -64.40 17.42
C LEU A 722 -47.26 -63.91 16.13
N GLN A 723 -48.08 -63.62 15.12
CA GLN A 723 -47.67 -62.98 13.87
C GLN A 723 -48.41 -61.66 13.69
N VAL A 724 -47.67 -60.61 13.31
CA VAL A 724 -48.16 -59.26 13.12
C VAL A 724 -47.82 -58.80 11.71
N ASN A 725 -48.82 -58.27 11.00
CA ASN A 725 -48.68 -57.61 9.72
C ASN A 725 -48.32 -56.14 9.95
N TYR A 726 -47.16 -55.71 9.46
CA TYR A 726 -46.78 -54.31 9.38
C TYR A 726 -46.99 -53.83 7.95
N GLN A 727 -47.88 -52.87 7.77
CA GLN A 727 -48.24 -52.29 6.48
C GLN A 727 -47.64 -50.89 6.34
N LEU A 728 -46.93 -50.64 5.24
CA LEU A 728 -46.49 -49.32 4.80
C LEU A 728 -46.95 -49.12 3.34
N ASN A 729 -47.91 -48.22 3.12
CA ASN A 729 -48.62 -48.10 1.83
C ASN A 729 -49.18 -49.46 1.34
N ASN A 730 -48.66 -49.97 0.22
CA ASN A 730 -49.06 -51.22 -0.41
C ASN A 730 -48.16 -52.40 0.00
N PHE A 731 -47.16 -52.17 0.86
CA PHE A 731 -46.23 -53.20 1.31
C PHE A 731 -46.68 -53.74 2.66
N ILE A 732 -46.81 -55.06 2.77
CA ILE A 732 -47.17 -55.75 4.00
C ILE A 732 -46.07 -56.75 4.31
N GLU A 733 -45.47 -56.64 5.50
CA GLU A 733 -44.48 -57.58 6.01
C GLU A 733 -45.05 -58.29 7.24
N THR A 734 -45.15 -59.61 7.19
CA THR A 734 -45.64 -60.44 8.31
C THR A 734 -44.46 -60.93 9.13
N ILE A 735 -44.41 -60.58 10.41
CA ILE A 735 -43.29 -60.90 11.30
C ILE A 735 -43.79 -61.58 12.57
N SER A 736 -43.02 -62.56 13.06
CA SER A 736 -43.26 -63.13 14.38
C SER A 736 -42.87 -62.10 15.46
N ALA A 737 -43.85 -61.69 16.26
CA ALA A 737 -43.68 -60.66 17.28
C ALA A 737 -43.66 -61.27 18.69
N ASP A 738 -42.85 -60.71 19.59
CA ASP A 738 -42.85 -61.12 21.01
C ASP A 738 -44.05 -60.54 21.78
N SER A 739 -44.61 -59.41 21.33
CA SER A 739 -45.84 -58.82 21.87
C SER A 739 -46.54 -57.92 20.84
N PHE A 740 -47.85 -57.71 21.03
CA PHE A 740 -48.64 -56.78 20.22
C PHE A 740 -49.82 -56.23 21.02
N TRP A 741 -50.10 -54.92 20.92
CA TRP A 741 -51.24 -54.30 21.57
C TRP A 741 -52.33 -54.00 20.53
N ASP A 742 -53.39 -54.78 20.58
CA ASP A 742 -54.59 -54.57 19.78
C ASP A 742 -55.52 -53.58 20.50
N LYS A 743 -55.50 -52.33 20.03
CA LYS A 743 -56.29 -51.24 20.61
C LYS A 743 -57.79 -51.47 20.45
N ASP A 744 -58.21 -52.07 19.34
CA ASP A 744 -59.63 -52.26 19.03
C ASP A 744 -60.21 -53.36 19.92
N LYS A 745 -59.46 -54.44 20.14
CA LYS A 745 -59.84 -55.51 21.06
C LYS A 745 -59.55 -55.21 22.52
N LYS A 746 -58.76 -54.18 22.82
CA LYS A 746 -58.24 -53.87 24.16
C LYS A 746 -57.46 -55.05 24.76
N ILE A 747 -56.64 -55.70 23.95
CA ILE A 747 -55.84 -56.88 24.37
C ILE A 747 -54.37 -56.66 24.05
N LEU A 748 -53.51 -56.89 25.05
CA LEU A 748 -52.07 -57.03 24.90
C LEU A 748 -51.71 -58.52 24.78
N PHE A 749 -51.30 -58.93 23.58
CA PHE A 749 -50.84 -60.28 23.28
C PHE A 749 -49.36 -60.42 23.63
N ILE A 750 -49.00 -61.52 24.32
CA ILE A 750 -47.66 -61.77 24.81
C ILE A 750 -47.24 -63.20 24.46
N LEU A 751 -46.11 -63.36 23.77
CA LEU A 751 -45.60 -64.66 23.36
C LEU A 751 -45.03 -65.46 24.56
N LYS A 752 -45.45 -66.73 24.70
CA LYS A 752 -45.01 -67.67 25.74
C LYS A 752 -43.56 -68.09 25.48
N GLY A 753 -42.63 -67.79 26.41
CA GLY A 753 -41.30 -68.42 26.41
C GLY A 753 -40.05 -67.54 26.57
N LYS A 754 -40.14 -66.25 26.94
CA LYS A 754 -38.95 -65.41 27.17
C LYS A 754 -39.03 -64.50 28.41
N PHE A 755 -39.49 -65.00 29.55
CA PHE A 755 -39.86 -64.18 30.74
C PHE A 755 -38.79 -63.19 31.24
N ASP A 756 -37.51 -63.42 30.97
CA ASP A 756 -36.43 -62.54 31.41
C ASP A 756 -36.26 -61.25 30.56
N PHE A 757 -36.85 -61.19 29.36
CA PHE A 757 -36.74 -60.03 28.45
C PHE A 757 -38.09 -59.55 27.85
N VAL A 758 -39.24 -60.05 28.32
CA VAL A 758 -40.57 -59.70 27.76
C VAL A 758 -40.97 -58.24 27.99
N LYS A 759 -40.47 -57.59 29.05
CA LYS A 759 -40.86 -56.20 29.38
C LYS A 759 -40.46 -55.20 28.30
N ASN A 760 -39.30 -55.39 27.67
CA ASN A 760 -38.79 -54.48 26.66
C ASN A 760 -39.67 -54.46 25.38
N PRO A 761 -40.02 -55.60 24.74
CA PRO A 761 -40.96 -55.62 23.62
C PRO A 761 -42.33 -55.01 23.96
N ILE A 762 -42.90 -55.34 25.13
CA ILE A 762 -44.19 -54.78 25.57
C ILE A 762 -44.09 -53.26 25.69
N ALA A 763 -43.03 -52.77 26.33
CA ALA A 763 -42.83 -51.36 26.55
C ALA A 763 -42.71 -50.57 25.24
N HIS A 764 -41.97 -51.11 24.25
CA HIS A 764 -41.85 -50.49 22.94
C HIS A 764 -43.16 -50.47 22.15
N VAL A 765 -43.94 -51.55 22.19
CA VAL A 765 -45.25 -51.64 21.53
C VAL A 765 -46.24 -50.63 22.12
N LEU A 766 -46.33 -50.57 23.45
CA LEU A 766 -47.20 -49.62 24.14
C LEU A 766 -46.74 -48.17 23.92
N ALA A 767 -45.43 -47.90 24.03
CA ALA A 767 -44.92 -46.55 23.88
C ALA A 767 -45.19 -45.98 22.47
N ARG A 768 -44.92 -46.75 21.40
CA ARG A 768 -45.19 -46.34 20.00
C ARG A 768 -46.66 -46.00 19.78
N ALA A 769 -47.52 -46.76 20.45
CA ALA A 769 -48.96 -46.60 20.32
C ALA A 769 -49.51 -45.39 21.08
N LEU A 770 -48.80 -44.92 22.12
CA LEU A 770 -49.18 -43.82 23.00
C LEU A 770 -48.50 -42.48 22.63
N MET A 771 -47.28 -42.52 22.11
CA MET A 771 -46.55 -41.31 21.69
C MET A 771 -46.02 -41.48 20.27
N SER A 772 -46.18 -40.44 19.46
CA SER A 772 -45.57 -40.36 18.13
C SER A 772 -44.13 -39.86 18.22
N ASN A 773 -43.33 -40.07 17.17
CA ASN A 773 -41.94 -39.62 17.08
C ASN A 773 -41.01 -40.19 18.18
N ARG A 774 -39.77 -39.68 18.27
CA ARG A 774 -38.73 -40.16 19.21
C ARG A 774 -39.13 -40.16 20.70
N ALA A 775 -40.18 -39.44 21.09
CA ALA A 775 -40.68 -39.35 22.46
C ALA A 775 -41.15 -40.71 23.01
N TYR A 776 -41.57 -41.63 22.14
CA TYR A 776 -41.90 -42.99 22.58
C TYR A 776 -40.71 -43.72 23.19
N ARG A 777 -39.45 -43.36 22.88
CA ARG A 777 -38.28 -44.09 23.40
C ARG A 777 -38.07 -43.83 24.89
N ASP A 778 -38.19 -42.57 25.30
CA ASP A 778 -38.11 -42.18 26.71
C ASP A 778 -39.29 -42.78 27.48
N LEU A 779 -40.48 -42.77 26.87
CA LEU A 779 -41.65 -43.45 27.40
C LEU A 779 -41.44 -44.97 27.48
N ALA A 780 -40.81 -45.62 26.50
CA ALA A 780 -40.56 -47.06 26.51
C ALA A 780 -39.64 -47.47 27.66
N VAL A 781 -38.56 -46.72 27.91
CA VAL A 781 -37.68 -46.95 29.07
C VAL A 781 -38.47 -46.83 30.37
N TRP A 782 -39.34 -45.81 30.47
CA TRP A 782 -40.21 -45.65 31.63
C TRP A 782 -41.21 -46.79 31.77
N ILE A 783 -41.91 -47.17 30.69
CA ILE A 783 -42.89 -48.27 30.67
C ILE A 783 -42.19 -49.55 31.14
N GLU A 784 -41.04 -49.90 30.56
CA GLU A 784 -40.27 -51.10 30.92
C GLU A 784 -39.97 -51.16 32.42
N LEU A 785 -39.58 -50.02 33.01
CA LEU A 785 -39.30 -49.90 34.45
C LEU A 785 -40.55 -50.11 35.32
N VAL A 786 -41.74 -49.67 34.86
CA VAL A 786 -42.97 -49.72 35.65
C VAL A 786 -43.84 -50.95 35.37
N LEU A 787 -43.62 -51.69 34.30
CA LEU A 787 -44.34 -52.94 34.01
C LEU A 787 -44.22 -53.94 35.17
N GLY A 788 -45.35 -54.45 35.63
CA GLY A 788 -45.49 -55.38 36.76
C GLY A 788 -45.36 -54.72 38.13
N SER A 789 -45.42 -53.39 38.22
CA SER A 789 -45.41 -52.69 39.51
C SER A 789 -46.74 -52.89 40.23
N ASP A 790 -46.70 -53.19 41.53
CA ASP A 790 -47.92 -53.32 42.33
C ASP A 790 -48.26 -52.03 43.09
N ASN A 791 -47.31 -51.09 43.23
CA ASN A 791 -47.47 -49.85 43.99
C ASN A 791 -47.09 -48.61 43.15
N SER A 792 -48.08 -47.81 42.78
CA SER A 792 -47.89 -46.53 42.08
C SER A 792 -47.58 -45.36 43.02
N GLU A 793 -48.13 -45.36 44.25
CA GLU A 793 -48.02 -44.24 45.19
C GLU A 793 -46.58 -43.88 45.56
N PHE A 794 -45.72 -44.89 45.75
CA PHE A 794 -44.32 -44.66 46.11
C PHE A 794 -43.59 -43.84 45.04
N ARG A 795 -43.74 -44.22 43.77
CA ARG A 795 -43.06 -43.56 42.64
C ARG A 795 -43.68 -42.20 42.31
N ILE A 796 -44.98 -42.02 42.51
CA ILE A 796 -45.67 -40.74 42.33
C ILE A 796 -45.20 -39.72 43.39
N LYS A 797 -45.12 -40.15 44.66
CA LYS A 797 -44.58 -39.32 45.76
C LYS A 797 -43.10 -38.99 45.55
N GLN A 798 -42.28 -39.96 45.15
CA GLN A 798 -40.85 -39.76 44.90
C GLN A 798 -40.56 -38.72 43.81
N ASN A 799 -41.39 -38.68 42.75
CA ASN A 799 -41.24 -37.72 41.65
C ASN A 799 -42.09 -36.45 41.80
N SER A 800 -42.82 -36.29 42.91
CA SER A 800 -43.74 -35.15 43.16
C SER A 800 -44.80 -34.93 42.07
N TRP A 801 -45.28 -36.01 41.44
CA TRP A 801 -46.27 -35.93 40.35
C TRP A 801 -47.72 -35.93 40.85
N ARG A 802 -48.65 -35.42 40.03
CA ARG A 802 -50.09 -35.49 40.31
C ARG A 802 -50.78 -36.45 39.35
N ILE A 803 -51.60 -37.34 39.90
CA ILE A 803 -52.39 -38.28 39.10
C ILE A 803 -53.48 -37.48 38.36
N PRO A 804 -53.61 -37.64 37.03
CA PRO A 804 -54.67 -37.00 36.27
C PRO A 804 -56.06 -37.36 36.81
N ASP A 805 -56.98 -36.40 36.84
CA ASP A 805 -58.32 -36.58 37.44
C ASP A 805 -59.13 -37.66 36.72
N GLU A 806 -58.92 -37.82 35.41
CA GLU A 806 -59.53 -38.82 34.55
C GLU A 806 -59.04 -40.24 34.87
N VAL A 807 -57.86 -40.38 35.48
CA VAL A 807 -57.22 -41.66 35.83
C VAL A 807 -57.54 -42.06 37.29
N LYS A 808 -58.06 -41.13 38.12
CA LYS A 808 -58.44 -41.40 39.51
C LYS A 808 -59.49 -42.50 39.66
N TYR A 809 -60.38 -42.65 38.68
CA TYR A 809 -61.41 -43.71 38.66
C TYR A 809 -60.82 -45.14 38.62
N LEU A 810 -59.53 -45.32 38.33
CA LEU A 810 -58.85 -46.62 38.39
C LEU A 810 -58.30 -47.00 39.78
N ILE A 811 -58.16 -46.01 40.67
CA ILE A 811 -57.63 -46.18 42.03
C ILE A 811 -58.77 -46.53 43.01
N ASP A 812 -59.97 -46.00 42.76
CA ASP A 812 -61.14 -46.24 43.58
C ASP A 812 -61.88 -47.53 43.14
N ASP A 813 -61.40 -48.70 43.58
CA ASP A 813 -62.25 -49.89 43.64
C ASP A 813 -63.33 -49.66 44.71
N LYS A 814 -64.58 -49.37 44.29
CA LYS A 814 -65.76 -49.69 45.10
C LYS A 814 -66.44 -50.95 44.57
N PRO A 815 -66.91 -51.85 45.47
CA PRO A 815 -67.46 -53.14 45.08
C PRO A 815 -68.79 -53.00 44.33
N LEU A 816 -69.00 -53.95 43.41
CA LEU A 816 -70.25 -54.26 42.71
C LEU A 816 -71.49 -54.08 43.60
N GLN A 817 -72.46 -53.30 43.11
CA GLN A 817 -73.87 -53.52 43.40
C GLN A 817 -74.64 -53.69 42.09
N LEU A 818 -75.19 -54.89 41.93
CA LEU A 818 -76.21 -55.22 40.95
C LEU A 818 -77.55 -54.62 41.39
N GLU A 819 -78.26 -53.97 40.46
CA GLU A 819 -79.72 -54.07 40.21
C GLU A 819 -80.04 -53.23 38.96
N GLN A 820 -80.19 -53.87 37.80
CA GLN A 820 -81.45 -54.24 37.11
C GLN A 820 -82.09 -53.12 36.24
N TYR A 821 -81.96 -53.29 34.91
CA TYR A 821 -82.96 -53.16 33.81
C TYR A 821 -84.09 -52.09 33.95
N CYS A 822 -84.50 -51.26 32.98
CA CYS A 822 -84.43 -51.19 31.51
C CYS A 822 -85.20 -49.88 31.06
N PRO A 823 -85.60 -49.65 29.78
CA PRO A 823 -84.87 -49.12 28.63
C PRO A 823 -85.48 -47.81 28.02
N LEU A 824 -84.91 -47.37 26.89
CA LEU A 824 -85.52 -46.66 25.73
C LEU A 824 -85.05 -45.22 25.44
N LYS A 825 -84.75 -45.05 24.14
CA LYS A 825 -84.55 -43.81 23.39
C LYS A 825 -85.88 -43.10 23.12
N THR A 826 -85.84 -41.77 22.99
CA THR A 826 -86.42 -40.90 21.93
C THR A 826 -86.14 -39.44 22.33
N GLU A 827 -85.41 -38.65 21.52
CA GLU A 827 -85.94 -37.64 20.57
C GLU A 827 -86.80 -36.56 21.24
N ASP A 828 -86.28 -35.34 21.43
CA ASP A 828 -86.43 -34.23 20.46
C ASP A 828 -85.83 -32.89 20.97
N ASP A 829 -85.33 -32.13 19.99
CA ASP A 829 -84.80 -30.75 19.92
C ASP A 829 -85.74 -29.64 20.50
N PRO A 830 -85.49 -28.30 20.38
CA PRO A 830 -84.34 -27.57 19.80
C PRO A 830 -83.79 -26.35 20.60
N ILE A 831 -82.56 -25.97 20.25
CA ILE A 831 -82.04 -24.63 19.82
C ILE A 831 -82.45 -23.35 20.61
N ILE A 832 -81.43 -22.51 20.89
CA ILE A 832 -81.31 -21.04 20.68
C ILE A 832 -80.44 -20.47 21.82
N ASN A 833 -79.13 -20.31 21.63
CA ASN A 833 -78.47 -19.11 21.07
C ASN A 833 -78.59 -17.88 21.97
N THR A 834 -77.44 -17.44 22.52
CA THR A 834 -76.86 -16.09 22.39
C THR A 834 -76.21 -15.57 23.68
N ARG A 835 -74.94 -15.14 23.53
CA ARG A 835 -74.36 -13.81 23.88
C ARG A 835 -74.68 -13.28 25.29
N LYS A 836 -73.77 -12.69 26.07
CA LYS A 836 -72.59 -11.86 25.81
C LYS A 836 -72.14 -11.44 27.22
N THR A 837 -70.85 -11.56 27.53
CA THR A 837 -69.90 -10.46 27.79
C THR A 837 -69.98 -9.80 29.16
N ASP A 838 -68.77 -9.37 29.54
CA ASP A 838 -68.45 -8.27 30.45
C ASP A 838 -68.58 -8.60 31.93
N HIS A 839 -67.71 -8.14 32.82
CA HIS A 839 -66.37 -7.55 32.82
C HIS A 839 -66.24 -7.05 34.27
N GLN A 840 -65.00 -6.88 34.73
CA GLN A 840 -64.63 -5.87 35.72
C GLN A 840 -64.99 -6.15 37.18
N VAL A 841 -63.99 -6.42 38.03
CA VAL A 841 -62.97 -5.50 38.62
C VAL A 841 -63.46 -5.02 39.98
N VAL A 842 -62.50 -4.60 40.81
CA VAL A 842 -62.63 -3.88 42.09
C VAL A 842 -62.59 -4.83 43.31
N ILE A 843 -61.73 -4.70 44.33
CA ILE A 843 -60.54 -3.88 44.61
C ILE A 843 -60.09 -4.28 46.04
N LEU A 844 -58.79 -4.24 46.26
CA LEU A 844 -58.07 -3.81 47.47
C LEU A 844 -58.37 -4.41 48.86
N ASN A 845 -57.25 -4.93 49.38
CA ASN A 845 -56.57 -4.52 50.63
C ASN A 845 -56.74 -5.35 51.89
N GLY A 846 -55.55 -5.72 52.36
CA GLY A 846 -55.14 -5.61 53.76
C GLY A 846 -55.18 -6.93 54.52
N THR A 847 -54.22 -7.27 55.35
CA THR A 847 -52.98 -6.61 55.80
C THR A 847 -52.28 -7.62 56.71
N GLU A 848 -50.94 -7.60 56.71
CA GLU A 848 -50.08 -7.71 57.90
C GLU A 848 -50.04 -9.05 58.69
N THR A 849 -48.92 -9.80 58.58
CA THR A 849 -47.78 -9.87 59.53
C THR A 849 -48.13 -10.62 60.83
N SER A 850 -47.31 -11.48 61.44
CA SER A 850 -45.93 -11.94 61.27
C SER A 850 -45.66 -12.96 62.41
N ILE A 851 -44.47 -13.61 62.39
CA ILE A 851 -43.76 -14.18 63.58
C ILE A 851 -44.37 -15.52 64.11
N GLU A 852 -43.66 -16.63 64.41
CA GLU A 852 -42.33 -16.88 65.00
C GLU A 852 -41.90 -18.36 64.77
N LYS A 853 -40.59 -18.64 64.75
CA LYS A 853 -39.97 -19.98 64.96
C LYS A 853 -39.86 -20.26 66.47
N PRO A 854 -39.73 -21.52 66.95
CA PRO A 854 -38.39 -22.11 67.24
C PRO A 854 -38.33 -23.65 67.04
N SER A 855 -37.28 -24.24 66.45
CA SER A 855 -35.92 -24.55 66.93
C SER A 855 -35.77 -25.96 67.54
N MET A 856 -34.72 -26.67 67.08
CA MET A 856 -33.89 -27.67 67.79
C MET A 856 -34.52 -29.05 68.08
N HIS A 857 -33.84 -30.19 68.03
CA HIS A 857 -32.41 -30.49 68.17
C HIS A 857 -32.11 -31.94 67.69
N LYS A 858 -30.87 -32.17 67.21
CA LYS A 858 -29.92 -33.30 67.47
C LYS A 858 -30.39 -34.76 67.27
N ASP A 859 -29.58 -35.74 66.86
CA ASP A 859 -28.12 -35.90 66.71
C ASP A 859 -27.88 -37.24 65.97
N LYS A 860 -26.76 -37.32 65.21
CA LYS A 860 -25.78 -38.45 65.15
C LYS A 860 -26.25 -39.81 64.61
N THR A 861 -25.50 -40.64 63.88
CA THR A 861 -24.09 -40.87 63.45
C THR A 861 -24.20 -42.24 62.73
N ASP A 862 -23.36 -42.76 61.84
CA ASP A 862 -22.12 -42.40 61.18
C ASP A 862 -21.89 -43.51 60.12
N GLN A 863 -21.29 -43.15 58.99
CA GLN A 863 -20.14 -43.80 58.30
C GLN A 863 -20.23 -45.31 57.95
N VAL A 864 -19.86 -45.82 56.76
CA VAL A 864 -18.69 -45.55 55.92
C VAL A 864 -18.97 -46.07 54.49
N MET A 865 -18.81 -45.23 53.47
CA MET A 865 -17.97 -45.58 52.29
C MET A 865 -17.65 -44.29 51.53
N ALA A 866 -16.54 -43.71 51.95
CA ALA A 866 -15.83 -42.65 51.29
C ALA A 866 -14.93 -43.22 50.17
N VAL A 867 -14.74 -42.42 49.12
CA VAL A 867 -13.50 -42.16 48.35
C VAL A 867 -13.92 -41.81 46.92
N GLN A 868 -14.30 -40.53 46.69
CA GLN A 868 -14.10 -39.80 45.41
C GLN A 868 -14.62 -38.35 45.36
N ILE A 869 -14.90 -37.67 46.49
CA ILE A 869 -15.38 -36.26 46.48
C ILE A 869 -14.57 -35.38 47.45
N THR A 870 -13.25 -35.57 47.53
CA THR A 870 -12.40 -34.81 48.47
C THR A 870 -11.26 -34.07 47.78
N GLU A 871 -11.51 -33.51 46.58
CA GLU A 871 -10.55 -32.59 45.94
C GLU A 871 -11.20 -31.30 45.43
N ASN A 872 -12.51 -31.30 45.13
CA ASN A 872 -13.24 -30.08 44.72
C ASN A 872 -13.71 -29.17 45.87
N HIS A 873 -13.62 -29.60 47.14
CA HIS A 873 -14.10 -28.80 48.28
C HIS A 873 -13.04 -27.97 49.00
N ARG A 874 -11.78 -27.94 48.51
CA ARG A 874 -10.73 -27.05 49.06
C ARG A 874 -10.58 -25.71 48.32
N LEU A 875 -11.14 -25.57 47.12
CA LEU A 875 -11.01 -24.34 46.32
C LEU A 875 -12.16 -23.34 46.49
N GLN A 876 -13.29 -23.72 47.11
CA GLN A 876 -14.43 -22.80 47.29
C GLN A 876 -14.43 -22.01 48.62
N ASN A 877 -13.55 -22.32 49.57
CA ASN A 877 -13.61 -21.72 50.91
C ASN A 877 -12.57 -20.63 51.23
N ASN A 878 -11.83 -20.12 50.23
CA ASN A 878 -10.87 -19.01 50.43
C ASN A 878 -11.24 -17.70 49.68
N ILE A 879 -12.44 -17.59 49.09
CA ILE A 879 -12.90 -16.34 48.44
C ILE A 879 -13.97 -15.60 49.27
N GLU A 880 -14.38 -16.13 50.42
CA GLU A 880 -15.27 -15.43 51.35
C GLU A 880 -14.46 -14.81 52.50
N ASN A 881 -13.73 -13.72 52.23
CA ASN A 881 -13.48 -12.61 53.18
C ASN A 881 -12.52 -11.52 52.61
N GLU A 882 -12.74 -11.09 51.37
CA GLU A 882 -12.49 -9.70 51.02
C GLU A 882 -13.80 -9.16 50.47
N SER A 883 -14.41 -8.21 51.19
CA SER A 883 -15.63 -7.54 50.73
C SER A 883 -15.36 -6.97 49.35
N MET A 884 -15.98 -7.56 48.31
CA MET A 884 -15.97 -6.96 46.99
C MET A 884 -16.40 -5.49 47.14
N PRO A 885 -15.65 -4.53 46.56
CA PRO A 885 -16.05 -3.14 46.63
C PRO A 885 -17.45 -3.02 46.04
N GLU A 886 -18.37 -2.45 46.82
CA GLU A 886 -19.76 -2.29 46.41
C GLU A 886 -19.80 -1.49 45.10
N TYR A 887 -20.49 -2.03 44.10
CA TYR A 887 -20.57 -1.37 42.81
C TYR A 887 -21.24 0.00 42.98
N PRO A 888 -20.64 1.11 42.51
CA PRO A 888 -21.13 2.44 42.84
C PRO A 888 -22.54 2.67 42.28
N SER A 889 -23.54 2.72 43.16
CA SER A 889 -24.93 3.03 42.78
C SER A 889 -25.17 4.54 42.83
N ARG A 890 -25.70 5.11 41.74
CA ARG A 890 -26.07 6.53 41.65
C ARG A 890 -27.45 6.67 40.98
N PRO A 891 -28.54 6.33 41.67
CA PRO A 891 -29.89 6.48 41.12
C PRO A 891 -30.17 7.95 40.80
N SER A 892 -30.70 8.21 39.59
CA SER A 892 -31.12 9.55 39.18
C SER A 892 -32.58 9.75 39.56
N SER A 893 -32.88 10.73 40.42
CA SER A 893 -34.25 11.01 40.90
C SER A 893 -35.21 11.49 39.81
N SER A 894 -34.71 11.83 38.62
CA SER A 894 -35.53 12.23 37.46
C SER A 894 -34.78 11.88 36.16
N PRO A 895 -34.84 10.62 35.70
CA PRO A 895 -34.08 10.14 34.54
C PRO A 895 -34.34 10.97 33.29
N ASP A 896 -35.61 11.29 33.02
CA ASP A 896 -36.01 12.03 31.81
C ASP A 896 -35.52 13.49 31.84
N ARG A 897 -35.66 14.18 32.98
CA ARG A 897 -35.10 15.53 33.15
C ARG A 897 -33.58 15.54 33.06
N ARG A 898 -32.90 14.50 33.55
CA ARG A 898 -31.44 14.38 33.41
C ARG A 898 -31.05 14.13 31.96
N ALA A 899 -31.80 13.30 31.23
CA ALA A 899 -31.61 13.05 29.81
C ALA A 899 -31.83 14.33 28.98
N GLU A 900 -32.93 15.07 29.18
CA GLU A 900 -33.19 16.35 28.51
C GLU A 900 -32.13 17.41 28.82
N ARG A 901 -31.74 17.51 30.10
CA ARG A 901 -30.70 18.45 30.52
C ARG A 901 -29.34 18.08 29.94
N LYS A 902 -29.06 16.79 29.75
CA LYS A 902 -27.81 16.33 29.13
C LYS A 902 -27.83 16.46 27.61
N ALA A 903 -28.99 16.30 26.96
CA ALA A 903 -29.22 16.61 25.55
C ALA A 903 -29.05 18.11 25.28
N LYS A 904 -29.62 18.99 26.12
CA LYS A 904 -29.41 20.45 26.04
C LYS A 904 -27.97 20.86 26.32
N GLN A 905 -27.26 20.15 27.20
CA GLN A 905 -25.83 20.38 27.40
C GLN A 905 -25.04 19.95 26.18
N TYR A 906 -25.36 18.79 25.58
CA TYR A 906 -24.70 18.26 24.40
C TYR A 906 -24.87 19.18 23.19
N SER A 907 -26.07 19.71 22.97
CA SER A 907 -26.33 20.67 21.89
C SER A 907 -25.56 22.00 22.02
N ASN A 908 -25.03 22.29 23.20
CA ASN A 908 -24.23 23.48 23.49
C ASN A 908 -22.74 23.17 23.69
N LEU A 909 -22.30 21.91 23.50
CA LEU A 909 -20.88 21.58 23.49
C LEU A 909 -20.27 22.00 22.14
N GLN A 910 -18.99 22.34 22.17
CA GLN A 910 -18.24 22.51 20.92
C GLN A 910 -18.19 21.18 20.17
N ASP A 911 -18.34 21.24 18.85
CA ASP A 911 -18.08 20.09 17.98
C ASP A 911 -16.67 19.54 18.24
N VAL A 912 -16.49 18.23 18.08
CA VAL A 912 -15.21 17.57 18.31
C VAL A 912 -14.18 18.10 17.30
N THR A 913 -13.34 19.04 17.74
CA THR A 913 -12.17 19.48 17.00
C THR A 913 -11.00 18.57 17.34
N ARG A 914 -10.46 17.88 16.34
CA ARG A 914 -9.26 17.06 16.46
C ARG A 914 -8.04 17.92 16.12
N GLU A 915 -7.20 18.17 17.12
CA GLU A 915 -5.89 18.79 16.91
C GLU A 915 -4.86 17.67 16.74
N LYS A 916 -4.11 17.66 15.62
CA LYS A 916 -2.96 16.76 15.44
C LYS A 916 -1.88 17.19 16.43
N ARG A 917 -1.81 16.54 17.58
CA ARG A 917 -0.61 16.57 18.41
C ARG A 917 0.45 15.72 17.73
N GLU A 918 1.62 16.30 17.48
CA GLU A 918 2.83 15.55 17.13
C GLU A 918 3.17 14.63 18.31
N ARG A 919 2.65 13.41 18.29
CA ARG A 919 3.20 12.33 19.09
C ARG A 919 4.43 11.83 18.34
N ASN A 920 5.50 11.52 19.05
CA ASN A 920 6.58 10.73 18.46
C ASN A 920 5.97 9.39 18.03
N VAL A 921 5.76 9.23 16.73
CA VAL A 921 5.31 7.98 16.13
C VAL A 921 6.57 7.20 15.82
N ARG A 922 6.66 6.01 16.40
CA ARG A 922 7.71 5.03 16.07
C ARG A 922 7.48 4.60 14.61
N THR A 923 8.37 4.99 13.71
CA THR A 923 8.27 4.75 12.25
C THR A 923 9.06 3.53 11.78
N SER A 924 9.96 3.03 12.61
CA SER A 924 10.71 1.80 12.38
C SER A 924 9.83 0.56 12.60
N LYS A 925 9.96 -0.42 11.70
CA LYS A 925 9.43 -1.78 11.84
C LYS A 925 10.58 -2.77 11.69
N THR A 926 10.61 -3.82 12.50
CA THR A 926 11.50 -4.98 12.34
C THR A 926 11.05 -5.85 11.17
N ASN A 927 11.97 -6.58 10.53
CA ASN A 927 11.68 -7.45 9.38
C ASN A 927 10.79 -8.66 9.74
N LEU A 928 10.77 -9.06 11.01
CA LEU A 928 9.89 -10.11 11.55
C LEU A 928 8.85 -9.51 12.50
N ASP A 929 7.63 -10.07 12.55
CA ASP A 929 6.64 -9.74 13.58
C ASP A 929 7.13 -10.30 14.92
N PRO A 930 7.40 -9.45 15.94
CA PRO A 930 7.84 -9.90 17.24
C PRO A 930 6.90 -10.91 17.91
N ARG A 931 5.61 -10.88 17.59
CA ARG A 931 4.66 -11.86 18.13
C ARG A 931 4.93 -13.26 17.60
N TYR A 932 5.32 -13.39 16.33
CA TYR A 932 5.66 -14.68 15.74
C TYR A 932 6.95 -15.24 16.34
N TYR A 933 8.00 -14.41 16.42
CA TYR A 933 9.27 -14.79 17.08
C TYR A 933 9.06 -15.28 18.52
N LEU A 934 8.24 -14.57 19.30
CA LEU A 934 7.94 -14.96 20.68
C LEU A 934 7.08 -16.23 20.77
N GLN A 935 6.13 -16.42 19.85
CA GLN A 935 5.28 -17.62 19.83
C GLN A 935 6.07 -18.90 19.52
N GLU A 936 7.04 -18.83 18.59
CA GLU A 936 7.92 -19.97 18.29
C GLU A 936 8.81 -20.32 19.49
N ASN A 937 9.32 -19.31 20.20
CA ASN A 937 10.26 -19.53 21.31
C ASN A 937 9.60 -19.94 22.64
N TYR A 938 8.34 -19.57 22.91
CA TYR A 938 7.71 -19.75 24.23
C TYR A 938 6.47 -20.64 24.22
N LYS A 939 6.33 -21.48 23.19
CA LYS A 939 5.32 -22.54 23.14
C LYS A 939 5.91 -23.82 23.72
N ASN A 940 5.30 -24.35 24.77
CA ASN A 940 5.76 -25.59 25.39
C ASN A 940 5.39 -26.83 24.56
N ILE A 941 5.79 -28.02 25.03
CA ILE A 941 5.56 -29.30 24.32
C ILE A 941 4.06 -29.63 24.14
N ASP A 942 3.20 -29.14 25.02
CA ASP A 942 1.74 -29.29 24.95
C ASP A 942 1.09 -28.26 24.02
N GLY A 943 1.89 -27.39 23.40
CA GLY A 943 1.41 -26.36 22.48
C GLY A 943 0.86 -25.10 23.16
N VAL A 944 1.10 -24.94 24.47
CA VAL A 944 0.64 -23.81 25.27
C VAL A 944 1.72 -22.73 25.33
N LEU A 945 1.33 -21.47 25.10
CA LEU A 945 2.22 -20.32 25.27
C LEU A 945 2.41 -20.02 26.76
N VAL A 946 3.65 -19.79 27.18
CA VAL A 946 4.01 -19.55 28.58
C VAL A 946 4.49 -18.11 28.78
N CYS A 947 3.96 -17.42 29.79
CA CYS A 947 4.39 -16.07 30.15
C CYS A 947 5.81 -16.09 30.77
N GLN A 948 6.73 -15.25 30.28
CA GLN A 948 8.12 -15.23 30.76
C GLN A 948 8.30 -14.77 32.23
N LEU A 949 7.30 -14.10 32.81
CA LEU A 949 7.40 -13.48 34.13
C LEU A 949 6.63 -14.24 35.23
N CYS A 950 5.41 -14.71 34.96
CA CYS A 950 4.68 -15.58 35.91
C CYS A 950 4.94 -17.07 35.68
N GLN A 951 5.50 -17.45 34.52
CA GLN A 951 5.78 -18.83 34.12
C GLN A 951 4.53 -19.72 34.03
N GLU A 952 3.34 -19.11 33.99
CA GLU A 952 2.06 -19.81 33.82
C GLU A 952 1.66 -19.85 32.33
N GLY A 953 0.94 -20.90 31.96
CA GLY A 953 0.34 -21.06 30.65
C GLY A 953 -0.74 -20.03 30.40
N LEU A 954 -0.75 -19.44 29.20
CA LEU A 954 -1.76 -18.44 28.82
C LEU A 954 -3.16 -19.02 28.60
N ASP A 955 -3.28 -20.36 28.60
CA ASP A 955 -4.54 -21.09 28.58
C ASP A 955 -5.29 -21.07 29.93
N ASP A 956 -4.60 -20.69 31.01
CA ASP A 956 -5.25 -20.38 32.27
C ASP A 956 -6.03 -19.06 32.18
N ARG A 957 -7.35 -19.14 32.39
CA ARG A 957 -8.29 -18.01 32.33
C ARG A 957 -8.05 -16.96 33.41
N SER A 958 -7.28 -17.26 34.44
CA SER A 958 -6.84 -16.30 35.46
C SER A 958 -5.64 -15.45 34.99
N VAL A 959 -4.91 -15.92 33.98
CA VAL A 959 -3.67 -15.34 33.46
C VAL A 959 -3.90 -14.58 32.16
N SER A 960 -4.71 -15.15 31.25
CA SER A 960 -5.08 -14.52 29.99
C SER A 960 -6.48 -14.94 29.50
N PHE A 961 -6.87 -14.50 28.31
CA PHE A 961 -8.14 -14.84 27.67
C PHE A 961 -7.94 -15.32 26.24
N GLU A 962 -8.84 -16.19 25.79
CA GLU A 962 -8.90 -16.69 24.43
C GLU A 962 -9.43 -15.60 23.48
N LYS A 963 -8.71 -15.38 22.38
CA LYS A 963 -9.13 -14.49 21.30
C LYS A 963 -10.13 -15.21 20.40
N LYS A 964 -10.82 -14.46 19.55
CA LYS A 964 -11.78 -15.01 18.58
C LYS A 964 -11.16 -15.99 17.58
N ASP A 965 -9.84 -15.93 17.37
CA ASP A 965 -9.09 -16.81 16.47
C ASP A 965 -8.65 -18.13 17.13
N GLY A 966 -9.07 -18.40 18.38
CA GLY A 966 -8.71 -19.60 19.14
C GLY A 966 -7.31 -19.56 19.77
N GLY A 967 -6.53 -18.50 19.57
CA GLY A 967 -5.26 -18.28 20.25
C GLY A 967 -5.43 -17.49 21.55
N TYR A 968 -4.47 -17.59 22.48
CA TYR A 968 -4.51 -16.81 23.73
C TYR A 968 -3.88 -15.43 23.55
N TYR A 969 -4.44 -14.42 24.24
CA TYR A 969 -3.95 -13.05 24.19
C TYR A 969 -2.62 -12.91 24.97
N PHE A 970 -1.69 -12.10 24.46
CA PHE A 970 -0.50 -11.68 25.20
C PHE A 970 0.01 -10.34 24.67
N GLU A 971 0.88 -9.71 25.47
CA GLU A 971 1.56 -8.46 25.11
C GLU A 971 3.02 -8.73 24.77
N ALA A 972 3.46 -8.25 23.61
CA ALA A 972 4.86 -8.27 23.19
C ALA A 972 5.57 -7.01 23.70
N VAL A 973 6.06 -7.07 24.94
CA VAL A 973 6.57 -5.89 25.66
C VAL A 973 8.04 -5.68 25.37
N GLU A 974 8.41 -4.50 24.87
CA GLU A 974 9.83 -4.14 24.71
C GLU A 974 10.54 -4.04 26.07
N MET A 975 11.63 -4.80 26.21
CA MET A 975 12.36 -5.01 27.45
C MET A 975 13.20 -3.78 27.84
N PHE A 976 14.10 -3.33 26.95
CA PHE A 976 14.95 -2.16 27.14
C PHE A 976 14.52 -1.00 26.25
N LYS A 977 14.43 0.20 26.83
CA LYS A 977 14.19 1.45 26.08
C LYS A 977 15.53 1.95 25.50
N ASN A 978 15.46 2.65 24.36
CA ASN A 978 16.58 3.39 23.76
C ASN A 978 17.74 2.56 23.20
N LEU A 979 17.50 1.31 22.77
CA LEU A 979 18.48 0.64 21.91
C LEU A 979 18.57 1.37 20.55
N PRO A 980 19.77 1.51 19.96
CA PRO A 980 19.98 2.29 18.73
C PRO A 980 19.32 1.66 17.49
N LYS A 981 18.95 0.38 17.56
CA LYS A 981 18.24 -0.36 16.51
C LYS A 981 17.10 -1.15 17.15
N GLU A 982 16.03 -1.34 16.38
CA GLU A 982 14.94 -2.23 16.77
C GLU A 982 15.26 -3.67 16.40
N ASP A 983 14.90 -4.60 17.29
CA ASP A 983 15.11 -6.03 17.11
C ASP A 983 14.04 -6.79 17.91
N GLU A 984 13.51 -7.87 17.34
CA GLU A 984 12.54 -8.75 17.97
C GLU A 984 13.05 -9.40 19.25
N ALA A 985 14.36 -9.63 19.39
CA ALA A 985 14.96 -10.20 20.61
C ALA A 985 14.90 -9.25 21.82
N ASN A 986 14.59 -7.95 21.62
CA ASN A 986 14.34 -7.01 22.72
C ASN A 986 12.87 -7.01 23.19
N LYS A 987 12.11 -8.09 22.95
CA LYS A 987 10.68 -8.18 23.26
C LYS A 987 10.41 -9.33 24.22
N LEU A 988 9.42 -9.18 25.08
CA LEU A 988 9.00 -10.19 26.05
C LEU A 988 7.58 -10.65 25.77
N LEU A 989 7.33 -11.95 25.91
CA LEU A 989 6.00 -12.56 25.91
C LEU A 989 5.42 -12.52 27.33
N LEU A 990 4.54 -11.54 27.59
CA LEU A 990 3.92 -11.35 28.90
C LEU A 990 2.40 -11.44 28.81
N CYS A 991 1.77 -12.06 29.82
CA CYS A 991 0.32 -11.96 29.99
C CYS A 991 -0.09 -10.48 30.28
N PRO A 992 -1.37 -10.10 30.07
CA PRO A 992 -1.82 -8.72 30.26
C PRO A 992 -1.42 -8.09 31.59
N LEU A 993 -1.53 -8.86 32.68
CA LEU A 993 -1.19 -8.38 34.02
C LEU A 993 0.32 -8.19 34.19
N CYS A 994 1.13 -9.17 33.78
CA CYS A 994 2.58 -9.10 33.86
C CYS A 994 3.13 -7.98 32.98
N SER A 995 2.53 -7.75 31.81
CA SER A 995 2.88 -6.64 30.92
C SER A 995 2.67 -5.27 31.58
N ALA A 996 1.50 -5.07 32.21
CA ALA A 996 1.21 -3.85 32.93
C ALA A 996 2.18 -3.65 34.11
N LYS A 997 2.43 -4.70 34.91
CA LYS A 997 3.39 -4.67 36.02
C LYS A 997 4.81 -4.36 35.55
N TYR A 998 5.29 -5.03 34.50
CA TYR A 998 6.62 -4.81 33.95
C TYR A 998 6.77 -3.38 33.41
N THR A 999 5.79 -2.89 32.65
CA THR A 999 5.82 -1.55 32.05
C THR A 999 5.83 -0.44 33.11
N GLU A 1000 5.08 -0.61 34.20
CA GLU A 1000 4.98 0.39 35.26
C GLU A 1000 6.15 0.31 36.25
N LEU A 1001 6.56 -0.89 36.66
CA LEU A 1001 7.46 -1.10 37.81
C LEU A 1001 8.91 -1.39 37.42
N VAL A 1002 9.14 -2.02 36.26
CA VAL A 1002 10.50 -2.34 35.78
C VAL A 1002 10.93 -1.31 34.75
N LYS A 1003 10.11 -1.09 33.71
CA LYS A 1003 10.47 -0.24 32.56
C LYS A 1003 10.57 1.26 32.87
N LYS A 1004 10.07 1.71 34.02
CA LYS A 1004 10.22 3.09 34.52
C LYS A 1004 11.35 3.25 35.54
N ASP A 1005 11.91 2.15 36.04
CA ASP A 1005 13.03 2.14 36.99
C ASP A 1005 14.36 1.90 36.24
N ALA A 1006 15.07 2.98 35.93
CA ALA A 1006 16.32 2.93 35.19
C ALA A 1006 17.40 2.08 35.91
N ASN A 1007 17.47 2.14 37.25
CA ASN A 1007 18.46 1.39 38.02
C ASN A 1007 18.22 -0.12 37.92
N GLN A 1008 16.95 -0.53 37.89
CA GLN A 1008 16.59 -1.94 37.74
C GLN A 1008 16.89 -2.44 36.33
N LEU A 1009 16.61 -1.64 35.30
CA LEU A 1009 16.97 -1.98 33.91
C LEU A 1009 18.49 -2.10 33.72
N ASP A 1010 19.28 -1.20 34.30
CA ASP A 1010 20.75 -1.27 34.18
C ASP A 1010 21.32 -2.52 34.87
N LYS A 1011 20.80 -2.88 36.06
CA LYS A 1011 21.16 -4.13 36.75
C LYS A 1011 20.78 -5.36 35.93
N LEU A 1012 19.59 -5.36 35.34
CA LEU A 1012 19.10 -6.45 34.50
C LEU A 1012 19.94 -6.60 33.22
N LYS A 1013 20.25 -5.49 32.54
CA LYS A 1013 21.13 -5.47 31.37
C LYS A 1013 22.51 -6.04 31.70
N LYS A 1014 23.11 -5.60 32.81
CA LYS A 1014 24.41 -6.08 33.26
C LYS A 1014 24.40 -7.57 33.57
N ALA A 1015 23.39 -8.06 34.29
CA ALA A 1015 23.25 -9.48 34.61
C ALA A 1015 23.15 -10.36 33.34
N ILE A 1016 22.42 -9.89 32.31
CA ILE A 1016 22.30 -10.58 31.02
C ILE A 1016 23.65 -10.62 30.27
N LEU A 1017 24.42 -9.54 30.30
CA LEU A 1017 25.72 -9.45 29.63
C LEU A 1017 26.81 -10.29 30.32
N GLU A 1018 26.75 -10.45 31.64
CA GLU A 1018 27.74 -11.19 32.44
C GLU A 1018 27.49 -12.71 32.45
N MET A 1019 26.31 -13.17 32.03
CA MET A 1019 25.94 -14.59 32.00
C MET A 1019 26.58 -15.36 30.83
N GLU A 1020 27.14 -16.55 31.08
CA GLU A 1020 27.80 -17.36 30.04
C GLU A 1020 26.78 -17.98 29.05
N ARG A 1021 27.09 -18.01 27.76
CA ARG A 1021 26.17 -18.49 26.70
C ARG A 1021 25.86 -19.99 26.75
N ASN A 1022 26.74 -20.77 27.34
CA ASN A 1022 26.62 -22.22 27.56
C ASN A 1022 25.94 -22.57 28.90
N THR A 1023 25.34 -21.59 29.58
CA THR A 1023 24.52 -21.83 30.77
C THR A 1023 23.31 -22.68 30.40
N ASP A 1024 22.98 -23.65 31.26
CA ASP A 1024 21.82 -24.53 31.11
C ASP A 1024 20.52 -23.71 31.05
N GLU A 1025 19.58 -24.09 30.19
CA GLU A 1025 18.34 -23.35 29.94
C GLU A 1025 17.46 -23.25 31.20
N GLU A 1026 17.54 -24.24 32.09
CA GLU A 1026 16.88 -24.23 33.40
C GLU A 1026 17.40 -23.12 34.33
N LEU A 1027 18.57 -22.53 34.05
CA LEU A 1027 19.23 -21.51 34.86
C LEU A 1027 19.16 -20.09 34.28
N LEU A 1028 18.52 -19.89 33.12
CA LEU A 1028 18.37 -18.59 32.46
C LEU A 1028 17.23 -17.75 33.06
N GLU A 1029 17.32 -17.48 34.37
CA GLU A 1029 16.35 -16.70 35.12
C GLU A 1029 16.98 -15.43 35.72
N PHE A 1030 16.36 -14.27 35.48
CA PHE A 1030 16.87 -12.97 35.95
C PHE A 1030 15.88 -12.30 36.92
N PRO A 1031 16.32 -11.87 38.11
CA PRO A 1031 15.42 -11.27 39.09
C PRO A 1031 14.95 -9.87 38.66
N VAL A 1032 13.66 -9.60 38.85
CA VAL A 1032 13.00 -8.31 38.68
C VAL A 1032 12.08 -8.03 39.87
N GLN A 1033 12.07 -6.78 40.31
CA GLN A 1033 11.30 -6.34 41.46
C GLN A 1033 9.95 -5.78 41.00
N LEU A 1034 8.86 -6.44 41.40
CA LEU A 1034 7.48 -5.98 41.17
C LEU A 1034 6.86 -5.58 42.52
N ASN A 1035 6.93 -4.29 42.87
CA ASN A 1035 6.57 -3.79 44.21
C ASN A 1035 7.42 -4.43 45.32
N ASN A 1036 6.79 -5.12 46.28
CA ASN A 1036 7.45 -5.80 47.40
C ASN A 1036 7.76 -7.28 47.10
N GLU A 1037 7.52 -7.74 45.86
CA GLU A 1037 7.75 -9.13 45.45
C GLU A 1037 8.88 -9.20 44.42
N GLU A 1038 9.85 -10.06 44.67
CA GLU A 1038 10.87 -10.43 43.68
C GLU A 1038 10.32 -11.55 42.79
N LYS A 1039 10.30 -11.31 41.48
CA LYS A 1039 9.92 -12.29 40.45
C LYS A 1039 11.12 -12.54 39.56
N LYS A 1040 11.08 -13.63 38.80
CA LYS A 1040 12.16 -13.99 37.88
C LYS A 1040 11.65 -14.00 36.44
N LEU A 1041 12.37 -13.30 35.58
CA LEU A 1041 12.16 -13.30 34.13
C LEU A 1041 12.96 -14.45 33.53
N ARG A 1042 12.27 -15.41 32.91
CA ARG A 1042 12.88 -16.63 32.35
C ARG A 1042 13.02 -16.53 30.84
N PHE A 1043 14.14 -17.03 30.32
CA PHE A 1043 14.43 -17.08 28.89
C PHE A 1043 14.69 -18.51 28.41
N VAL A 1044 14.25 -18.80 27.19
CA VAL A 1044 14.78 -19.93 26.42
C VAL A 1044 16.17 -19.58 25.88
N GLN A 1045 17.01 -20.59 25.67
CA GLN A 1045 18.42 -20.38 25.34
C GLN A 1045 18.61 -19.56 24.04
N GLN A 1046 17.80 -19.83 23.02
CA GLN A 1046 17.87 -19.10 21.75
C GLN A 1046 17.60 -17.61 21.92
N HIS A 1047 16.46 -17.26 22.55
CA HIS A 1047 16.10 -15.87 22.81
C HIS A 1047 17.13 -15.14 23.68
N PHE A 1048 17.70 -15.83 24.68
CA PHE A 1048 18.76 -15.28 25.51
C PHE A 1048 20.04 -14.94 24.71
N ILE A 1049 20.49 -15.83 23.83
CA ILE A 1049 21.68 -15.61 22.98
C ILE A 1049 21.46 -14.42 22.04
N ASP A 1050 20.29 -14.36 21.40
CA ASP A 1050 19.93 -13.27 20.49
C ASP A 1050 19.91 -11.92 21.23
N LEU A 1051 19.24 -11.86 22.39
CA LEU A 1051 19.18 -10.68 23.24
C LEU A 1051 20.58 -10.23 23.71
N GLN A 1052 21.42 -11.17 24.15
CA GLN A 1052 22.78 -10.85 24.59
C GLN A 1052 23.63 -10.28 23.45
N ALA A 1053 23.50 -10.84 22.23
CA ALA A 1053 24.22 -10.36 21.05
C ALA A 1053 23.85 -8.92 20.67
N ILE A 1054 22.56 -8.56 20.71
CA ILE A 1054 22.12 -7.20 20.41
C ILE A 1054 22.55 -6.20 21.49
N LEU A 1055 22.57 -6.61 22.76
CA LEU A 1055 23.02 -5.75 23.86
C LEU A 1055 24.52 -5.49 23.78
N GLN A 1056 25.34 -6.52 23.52
CA GLN A 1056 26.79 -6.36 23.34
C GLN A 1056 27.14 -5.39 22.20
N LYS A 1057 26.48 -5.56 21.04
CA LYS A 1057 26.70 -4.69 19.89
C LYS A 1057 26.16 -3.26 20.11
N SER A 1058 25.14 -3.10 20.95
CA SER A 1058 24.66 -1.77 21.36
C SER A 1058 25.69 -1.04 22.22
N ASP A 1059 26.36 -1.74 23.15
CA ASP A 1059 27.35 -1.16 24.05
C ASP A 1059 28.65 -0.76 23.33
N GLU A 1060 29.10 -1.54 22.35
CA GLU A 1060 30.24 -1.22 21.47
C GLU A 1060 30.02 0.09 20.69
N ASN A 1061 28.79 0.32 20.18
CA ASN A 1061 28.46 1.52 19.41
C ASN A 1061 28.34 2.78 20.29
N THR A 1062 27.91 2.65 21.55
CA THR A 1062 27.97 3.76 22.51
C THR A 1062 29.40 4.10 22.93
N GLY A 1063 30.32 3.11 22.97
CA GLY A 1063 31.74 3.33 23.25
C GLY A 1063 32.44 4.18 22.17
N ASN A 1064 32.23 3.88 20.88
CA ASN A 1064 32.84 4.61 19.76
C ASN A 1064 32.30 6.06 19.59
N ASN A 1065 31.04 6.32 19.92
CA ASN A 1065 30.45 7.66 19.85
C ASN A 1065 30.99 8.66 20.90
N SER A 1066 31.78 8.20 21.86
CA SER A 1066 32.45 9.07 22.85
C SER A 1066 33.73 9.71 22.32
N LEU A 1067 34.36 9.12 21.29
CA LEU A 1067 35.63 9.58 20.71
C LEU A 1067 35.44 10.55 19.53
N GLU A 1068 34.29 10.54 18.86
CA GLU A 1068 33.99 11.43 17.73
C GLU A 1068 33.32 12.77 18.12
N ARG A 1069 33.22 13.09 19.41
CA ARG A 1069 32.71 14.40 19.89
C ARG A 1069 33.79 15.37 20.38
N VAL A 1070 35.06 15.15 20.02
CA VAL A 1070 36.18 16.09 20.28
C VAL A 1070 36.98 16.43 19.00
N ILE A 1071 36.40 16.29 17.80
CA ILE A 1071 36.99 16.85 16.56
C ILE A 1071 35.94 17.67 15.82
#